data_AF-A0A2J6QMW1-F1
#
_entry.id   AF-A0A2J6QMW1-F1
#
_cell.length_a   1.000
_cell.length_b   1.000
_cell.length_c   1.000
_cell.angle_alpha   90.00
_cell.angle_beta   90.00
_cell.angle_gamma   90.00
#
_symmetry.space_group_name_H-M   'P 1'
#
loop_
_entity.id
_entity.type
_entity.pdbx_description
1 polymer ?
#
loop_
_entity_poly.entity_id
_entity_poly.type
_entity_poly.pdbx_seq_one_letter_code
_entity_poly.pdbx_strand_id
1 'polypeptide(L)'
;MRLFKMMASTAIAVSTSGRMAQAISLDLSSPDSIKSAAKTIAFDMMSYYSGNTTGNIPGNLAGPYYWWEAGAMFGAMIDYYYYTGDPTYVDVTSQALLFQVGPNNDYMTPNQTKTEGNDDQGFWGLAAMSATEWADKTWDWMTAVGLLDSSYYVYDGTDLTINCSNVNYLQWTYNAGSFLLGAANMYNFTNGSAKWEERVSGLVKGLDVFFPKDNIMQEVACENNGKCDVDQHSFKAYLARWMAATTKMAPFTSGAIMAKLAPSAQAAAQQCSGGDSGRACGLRWQDSTVWDGSSGVGQEMAALEVIQSNLIAQSKGPVTNTTGGTSKGNYAAGTSTGSQNRLPASYYRGGTSRAIIFREEHLPKDRAAWSPIFCGAIGSPDPNGRQLDGLGGGISSLSKVCVVGPSTHPDADVDYTFAAIGVKKLDVDYSSNCGNMTSAIGPFAVDSGLIERKDGKVTVRIRNTNTGKIIHSTFPVVDGEAASNGDFAIDGVAGTAAKIELSFVNPAGSKTGKLLPTGNVTDTFEEVKATCIDVGNPCVFIQAEDLGIDGTILPDEVDAHPTLHKTLESIRRKGAVAMGICKDEDSTPDSIPKLAMVSRRTSHKLLSGEVIQGNTVDLVVRALSVGQPHRAVPITVALAIAAAANIEGSTVHANASSERAVPDGITIGHSSGKIMVGAKFDGKGSLTHATVFRTARRLMDGLVYWK
;
A
#
# COMPACT_ATOMS: atom_id res chain seq x y z
N MET A 1 -59.98 9.94 62.19
CA MET A 1 -59.71 11.02 61.21
C MET A 1 -58.78 10.46 60.14
N ARG A 2 -59.09 10.74 58.87
CA ARG A 2 -58.85 9.88 57.68
C ARG A 2 -57.41 9.37 57.47
N LEU A 3 -57.33 8.06 57.20
CA LEU A 3 -56.19 7.36 56.58
C LEU A 3 -56.06 7.74 55.10
N PHE A 4 -54.84 7.86 54.58
CA PHE A 4 -54.48 7.42 53.23
C PHE A 4 -52.98 7.05 53.16
N LYS A 5 -52.72 5.78 52.83
CA LYS A 5 -51.44 5.28 52.28
C LYS A 5 -51.53 5.41 50.76
N MET A 6 -50.47 5.86 50.08
CA MET A 6 -49.88 5.11 48.94
C MET A 6 -48.70 5.84 48.29
N MET A 7 -47.68 5.01 48.03
CA MET A 7 -46.77 4.98 46.88
C MET A 7 -45.74 6.09 46.67
N ALA A 8 -44.49 5.64 46.83
CA ALA A 8 -43.29 6.22 46.28
C ALA A 8 -43.37 6.36 44.75
N SER A 9 -42.91 7.50 44.25
CA SER A 9 -42.49 7.67 42.87
C SER A 9 -41.24 8.55 42.89
N THR A 10 -40.09 7.89 42.84
CA THR A 10 -38.79 8.54 42.65
C THR A 10 -38.77 9.03 41.21
N ALA A 11 -39.00 10.33 41.01
CA ALA A 11 -38.78 10.98 39.72
C ALA A 11 -37.28 10.98 39.44
N ILE A 12 -36.82 10.08 38.56
CA ILE A 12 -35.53 10.21 37.90
C ILE A 12 -35.66 11.40 36.96
N ALA A 13 -35.04 12.52 37.34
CA ALA A 13 -34.79 13.62 36.42
C ALA A 13 -33.84 13.10 35.33
N VAL A 14 -34.39 12.74 34.17
CA VAL A 14 -33.61 12.60 32.94
C VAL A 14 -33.17 14.01 32.58
N SER A 15 -31.94 14.35 32.94
CA SER A 15 -31.22 15.46 32.35
C SER A 15 -30.98 15.14 30.88
N THR A 16 -31.89 15.56 30.00
CA THR A 16 -31.55 15.77 28.59
C THR A 16 -30.58 16.94 28.54
N SER A 17 -29.29 16.67 28.69
CA SER A 17 -28.24 17.57 28.21
C SER A 17 -28.31 17.58 26.69
N GLY A 18 -29.23 18.41 26.15
CA GLY A 18 -29.15 18.83 24.77
C GLY A 18 -27.78 19.46 24.57
N ARG A 19 -26.92 18.82 23.78
CA ARG A 19 -25.70 19.46 23.30
C ARG A 19 -26.17 20.64 22.46
N MET A 20 -26.04 21.86 22.98
CA MET A 20 -26.18 23.04 22.13
C MET A 20 -25.00 23.01 21.16
N ALA A 21 -25.28 22.65 19.90
CA ALA A 21 -24.35 22.80 18.80
C ALA A 21 -24.05 24.29 18.63
N GLN A 22 -22.76 24.63 18.59
CA GLN A 22 -22.30 26.01 18.41
C GLN A 22 -21.49 26.06 17.11
N ALA A 23 -21.88 26.96 16.20
CA ALA A 23 -21.19 27.15 14.92
C ALA A 23 -19.71 27.49 15.13
N ILE A 24 -18.86 27.19 14.14
CA ILE A 24 -17.43 27.51 14.19
C ILE A 24 -17.25 29.03 14.26
N SER A 25 -16.60 29.51 15.31
CA SER A 25 -16.21 30.92 15.43
C SER A 25 -15.00 31.20 14.53
N LEU A 26 -15.17 32.07 13.53
CA LEU A 26 -14.15 32.40 12.53
C LEU A 26 -13.82 33.90 12.54
N ASP A 27 -12.59 34.23 12.92
CA ASP A 27 -12.02 35.58 12.79
C ASP A 27 -11.04 35.60 11.62
N LEU A 28 -11.45 36.20 10.50
CA LEU A 28 -10.64 36.30 9.28
C LEU A 28 -9.38 37.17 9.44
N SER A 29 -9.27 37.95 10.51
CA SER A 29 -8.07 38.73 10.80
C SER A 29 -7.00 37.93 11.56
N SER A 30 -7.34 36.73 12.04
CA SER A 30 -6.47 35.86 12.82
C SER A 30 -6.10 34.58 12.05
N PRO A 31 -4.83 34.42 11.61
CA PRO A 31 -4.37 33.19 10.95
C PRO A 31 -4.58 31.94 11.81
N ASP A 32 -4.46 32.05 13.13
CA ASP A 32 -4.67 30.95 14.06
C ASP A 32 -6.15 30.55 14.16
N SER A 33 -7.07 31.52 14.08
CA SER A 33 -8.50 31.25 14.01
C SER A 33 -8.85 30.48 12.72
N ILE A 34 -8.29 30.89 11.58
CA ILE A 34 -8.53 30.22 10.29
C ILE A 34 -7.94 28.81 10.27
N LYS A 35 -6.69 28.62 10.75
CA LYS A 35 -6.05 27.30 10.84
C LYS A 35 -6.80 26.36 11.78
N SER A 36 -7.28 26.87 12.91
CA SER A 36 -8.06 26.08 13.87
C SER A 36 -9.40 25.61 13.28
N ALA A 37 -10.11 26.50 12.56
CA ALA A 37 -11.32 26.16 11.82
C ALA A 37 -11.05 25.11 10.73
N ALA A 38 -10.05 25.34 9.88
CA ALA A 38 -9.68 24.43 8.79
C ALA A 38 -9.27 23.04 9.31
N LYS A 39 -8.51 22.98 10.41
CA LYS A 39 -8.11 21.71 11.03
C LYS A 39 -9.30 20.89 11.53
N THR A 40 -10.30 21.58 12.10
CA THR A 40 -11.52 20.93 12.59
C THR A 40 -12.32 20.32 11.44
N ILE A 41 -12.50 21.06 10.35
CA ILE A 41 -13.25 20.59 9.18
C ILE A 41 -12.48 19.48 8.42
N ALA A 42 -11.15 19.59 8.30
CA ALA A 42 -10.31 18.56 7.70
C ALA A 42 -10.43 17.21 8.43
N PHE A 43 -10.51 17.24 9.76
CA PHE A 43 -10.73 16.03 10.57
C PHE A 43 -12.11 15.41 10.30
N ASP A 44 -13.17 16.23 10.32
CA ASP A 44 -14.53 15.76 10.09
C ASP A 44 -14.70 15.25 8.63
N MET A 45 -14.11 15.92 7.63
CA MET A 45 -14.10 15.46 6.22
C MET A 45 -13.38 14.12 6.05
N MET A 46 -12.21 13.96 6.67
CA MET A 46 -11.44 12.70 6.61
C MET A 46 -12.12 11.55 7.36
N SER A 47 -13.10 11.81 8.24
CA SER A 47 -13.87 10.77 8.93
C SER A 47 -14.80 9.97 7.99
N TYR A 48 -15.18 10.55 6.84
CA TYR A 48 -15.96 9.87 5.80
C TYR A 48 -15.10 8.94 4.93
N TYR A 49 -13.78 9.09 4.97
CA TYR A 49 -12.88 8.26 4.17
C TYR A 49 -12.60 6.94 4.86
N SER A 50 -13.08 5.87 4.23
CA SER A 50 -12.81 4.48 4.64
C SER A 50 -12.02 3.70 3.59
N GLY A 51 -11.60 4.34 2.49
CA GLY A 51 -10.88 3.69 1.38
C GLY A 51 -9.50 3.13 1.76
N ASN A 52 -8.89 3.63 2.83
CA ASN A 52 -7.66 3.09 3.40
C ASN A 52 -7.89 1.92 4.38
N THR A 53 -9.15 1.51 4.60
CA THR A 53 -9.46 0.35 5.44
C THR A 53 -9.52 -0.93 4.60
N THR A 54 -9.12 -2.04 5.20
CA THR A 54 -9.02 -3.34 4.53
C THR A 54 -10.34 -3.74 3.87
N GLY A 55 -10.30 -3.98 2.55
CA GLY A 55 -11.46 -4.40 1.76
C GLY A 55 -12.11 -3.28 0.95
N ASN A 56 -11.77 -2.02 1.24
CA ASN A 56 -12.16 -0.86 0.43
C ASN A 56 -11.05 -0.48 -0.55
N ILE A 57 -11.38 0.42 -1.48
CA ILE A 57 -10.48 0.87 -2.55
C ILE A 57 -9.86 2.21 -2.11
N PRO A 58 -8.53 2.31 -1.94
CA PRO A 58 -7.87 3.57 -1.61
C PRO A 58 -8.18 4.65 -2.65
N GLY A 59 -8.51 5.86 -2.22
CA GLY A 59 -8.97 6.90 -3.12
C GLY A 59 -10.44 6.80 -3.54
N ASN A 60 -11.20 5.82 -3.06
CA ASN A 60 -12.66 5.80 -3.17
C ASN A 60 -13.32 6.12 -1.83
N LEU A 61 -14.42 6.86 -1.90
CA LEU A 61 -15.38 6.99 -0.82
C LEU A 61 -16.42 5.86 -0.90
N ALA A 62 -16.97 5.46 0.25
CA ALA A 62 -18.09 4.52 0.27
C ALA A 62 -19.33 5.21 -0.31
N GLY A 63 -20.28 4.46 -0.89
CA GLY A 63 -21.52 5.05 -1.41
C GLY A 63 -22.20 5.97 -0.37
N PRO A 64 -22.80 7.10 -0.76
CA PRO A 64 -23.32 7.40 -2.10
C PRO A 64 -22.41 8.25 -3.01
N TYR A 65 -21.14 8.46 -2.64
CA TYR A 65 -20.24 9.38 -3.35
C TYR A 65 -19.70 8.83 -4.67
N TYR A 66 -19.60 9.70 -5.68
CA TYR A 66 -19.02 9.36 -6.97
C TYR A 66 -17.48 9.39 -6.90
N TRP A 67 -16.86 8.78 -7.92
CA TRP A 67 -15.42 8.57 -7.92
C TRP A 67 -14.61 9.87 -7.99
N TRP A 68 -15.05 10.80 -8.82
CA TRP A 68 -14.39 12.08 -9.00
C TRP A 68 -14.42 12.93 -7.73
N GLU A 69 -15.49 12.84 -6.91
CA GLU A 69 -15.61 13.53 -5.62
C GLU A 69 -14.51 13.11 -4.63
N ALA A 70 -14.09 11.85 -4.69
CA ALA A 70 -12.98 11.38 -3.88
C ALA A 70 -11.65 12.00 -4.33
N GLY A 71 -11.41 12.10 -5.64
CA GLY A 71 -10.24 12.80 -6.20
C GLY A 71 -10.18 14.27 -5.79
N ALA A 72 -11.34 14.92 -5.82
CA ALA A 72 -11.56 16.28 -5.35
C ALA A 72 -11.29 16.49 -3.85
N MET A 73 -11.80 15.61 -3.01
CA MET A 73 -11.55 15.58 -1.56
C MET A 73 -10.05 15.48 -1.28
N PHE A 74 -9.32 14.62 -1.99
CA PHE A 74 -7.87 14.51 -1.82
C PHE A 74 -7.12 15.74 -2.36
N GLY A 75 -7.63 16.39 -3.40
CA GLY A 75 -7.19 17.73 -3.78
C GLY A 75 -7.31 18.73 -2.63
N ALA A 76 -8.41 18.69 -1.87
CA ALA A 76 -8.63 19.63 -0.75
C ALA A 76 -7.66 19.38 0.41
N MET A 77 -7.21 18.13 0.57
CA MET A 77 -6.19 17.78 1.55
C MET A 77 -4.78 18.19 1.13
N ILE A 78 -4.47 18.23 -0.17
CA ILE A 78 -3.24 18.86 -0.69
C ILE A 78 -3.24 20.35 -0.35
N ASP A 79 -4.36 21.03 -0.62
CA ASP A 79 -4.52 22.45 -0.31
C ASP A 79 -4.47 22.72 1.19
N TYR A 80 -5.08 21.88 2.03
CA TYR A 80 -5.01 21.98 3.48
C TYR A 80 -3.55 21.95 3.97
N TYR A 81 -2.74 21.00 3.50
CA TYR A 81 -1.32 20.95 3.83
C TYR A 81 -0.59 22.22 3.37
N TYR A 82 -0.87 22.66 2.14
CA TYR A 82 -0.24 23.83 1.55
C TYR A 82 -0.57 25.15 2.29
N TYR A 83 -1.84 25.36 2.67
CA TYR A 83 -2.30 26.58 3.34
C TYR A 83 -1.96 26.60 4.83
N THR A 84 -2.02 25.45 5.51
CA THR A 84 -1.87 25.38 6.97
C THR A 84 -0.48 24.96 7.44
N GLY A 85 0.24 24.16 6.63
CA GLY A 85 1.49 23.50 6.97
C GLY A 85 1.33 22.22 7.80
N ASP A 86 0.10 21.73 8.03
CA ASP A 86 -0.18 20.55 8.83
C ASP A 86 -0.03 19.25 8.01
N PRO A 87 0.95 18.37 8.31
CA PRO A 87 1.24 17.20 7.50
C PRO A 87 0.33 15.99 7.78
N THR A 88 -0.63 16.11 8.71
CA THR A 88 -1.41 14.99 9.27
C THR A 88 -2.00 14.03 8.22
N TYR A 89 -2.38 14.52 7.04
CA TYR A 89 -3.06 13.73 6.01
C TYR A 89 -2.26 13.55 4.72
N VAL A 90 -0.99 13.95 4.69
CA VAL A 90 -0.15 13.90 3.46
C VAL A 90 0.02 12.46 2.94
N ASP A 91 0.27 11.50 3.82
CA ASP A 91 0.52 10.11 3.42
C ASP A 91 -0.73 9.44 2.83
N VAL A 92 -1.89 9.62 3.49
CA VAL A 92 -3.16 9.06 3.03
C VAL A 92 -3.65 9.72 1.73
N THR A 93 -3.41 11.02 1.59
CA THR A 93 -3.71 11.77 0.37
C THR A 93 -2.83 11.31 -0.79
N SER A 94 -1.53 11.12 -0.55
CA SER A 94 -0.60 10.61 -1.56
C SER A 94 -0.97 9.20 -2.00
N GLN A 95 -1.30 8.32 -1.05
CA GLN A 95 -1.75 6.95 -1.33
C GLN A 95 -3.01 6.95 -2.21
N ALA A 96 -4.01 7.76 -1.88
CA ALA A 96 -5.26 7.84 -2.61
C ALA A 96 -5.06 8.35 -4.04
N LEU A 97 -4.28 9.42 -4.23
CA LEU A 97 -4.01 9.99 -5.55
C LEU A 97 -3.22 9.02 -6.45
N LEU A 98 -2.22 8.34 -5.89
CA LEU A 98 -1.39 7.38 -6.63
C LEU A 98 -2.16 6.10 -6.99
N PHE A 99 -3.17 5.73 -6.20
CA PHE A 99 -3.98 4.55 -6.46
C PHE A 99 -4.93 4.73 -7.66
N GLN A 100 -5.37 5.97 -7.92
CA GLN A 100 -6.43 6.28 -8.87
C GLN A 100 -5.94 6.75 -10.26
N VAL A 101 -4.64 6.64 -10.53
CA VAL A 101 -4.00 7.09 -11.79
C VAL A 101 -4.44 6.31 -13.03
N GLY A 102 -4.95 5.09 -12.85
CA GLY A 102 -5.31 4.19 -13.94
C GLY A 102 -4.08 3.55 -14.63
N PRO A 103 -4.26 2.46 -15.41
CA PRO A 103 -3.18 1.69 -16.02
C PRO A 103 -2.44 2.44 -17.14
N ASN A 104 -3.03 3.50 -17.70
CA ASN A 104 -2.46 4.29 -18.79
C ASN A 104 -2.00 5.69 -18.34
N ASN A 105 -2.07 6.02 -17.04
CA ASN A 105 -1.76 7.35 -16.50
C ASN A 105 -2.60 8.49 -17.08
N ASP A 106 -3.81 8.17 -17.48
CA ASP A 106 -4.83 9.04 -18.06
C ASP A 106 -6.00 9.28 -17.09
N TYR A 107 -5.88 8.77 -15.86
CA TYR A 107 -6.99 8.71 -14.90
C TYR A 107 -8.21 8.01 -15.50
N MET A 108 -7.99 7.03 -16.40
CA MET A 108 -9.01 6.09 -16.85
C MET A 108 -8.92 4.83 -16.00
N THR A 109 -9.61 4.80 -14.86
CA THR A 109 -9.45 3.68 -13.94
C THR A 109 -10.39 2.50 -14.28
N PRO A 110 -9.89 1.26 -14.47
CA PRO A 110 -10.72 0.12 -14.86
C PRO A 110 -11.83 -0.24 -13.85
N ASN A 111 -11.73 0.26 -12.62
CA ASN A 111 -12.73 0.12 -11.57
C ASN A 111 -13.87 1.16 -11.65
N GLN A 112 -13.83 2.12 -12.59
CA GLN A 112 -14.80 3.23 -12.69
C GLN A 112 -15.45 3.38 -14.07
N THR A 113 -15.25 2.40 -14.95
CA THR A 113 -15.75 2.36 -16.34
C THR A 113 -17.27 2.49 -16.51
N LYS A 114 -18.06 2.50 -15.42
CA LYS A 114 -19.53 2.66 -15.44
C LYS A 114 -20.02 4.08 -15.14
N THR A 115 -19.16 4.96 -14.65
CA THR A 115 -19.52 6.32 -14.18
C THR A 115 -18.63 7.42 -14.75
N GLU A 116 -17.60 7.06 -15.52
CA GLU A 116 -16.51 7.93 -16.00
C GLU A 116 -16.93 8.87 -17.15
N GLY A 117 -16.91 10.18 -16.89
CA GLY A 117 -17.11 11.29 -17.84
C GLY A 117 -15.80 11.99 -18.25
N ASN A 118 -15.88 12.93 -19.20
CA ASN A 118 -14.73 13.73 -19.65
C ASN A 118 -14.35 14.85 -18.66
N ASP A 119 -15.32 15.30 -17.86
CA ASP A 119 -15.22 16.15 -16.68
C ASP A 119 -14.52 15.46 -15.49
N ASP A 120 -14.79 14.17 -15.26
CA ASP A 120 -14.11 13.34 -14.24
C ASP A 120 -12.60 13.21 -14.50
N GLN A 121 -12.23 12.93 -15.75
CA GLN A 121 -10.84 12.93 -16.21
C GLN A 121 -10.23 14.34 -16.17
N GLY A 122 -11.06 15.38 -16.36
CA GLY A 122 -10.68 16.78 -16.32
C GLY A 122 -10.12 17.21 -14.96
N PHE A 123 -10.72 16.78 -13.84
CA PHE A 123 -10.22 17.13 -12.50
C PHE A 123 -8.82 16.60 -12.20
N TRP A 124 -8.57 15.34 -12.57
CA TRP A 124 -7.26 14.73 -12.41
C TRP A 124 -6.25 15.19 -13.47
N GLY A 125 -6.72 15.43 -14.70
CA GLY A 125 -5.95 15.90 -15.85
C GLY A 125 -5.54 17.38 -15.78
N LEU A 126 -6.38 18.29 -15.27
CA LEU A 126 -6.06 19.72 -15.13
C LEU A 126 -4.96 19.99 -14.10
N ALA A 127 -4.84 19.13 -13.08
CA ALA A 127 -3.70 19.12 -12.17
C ALA A 127 -2.39 18.74 -12.89
N ALA A 128 -2.47 17.88 -13.91
CA ALA A 128 -1.34 17.44 -14.73
C ALA A 128 -1.05 18.36 -15.94
N MET A 129 -2.06 19.08 -16.46
CA MET A 129 -2.07 19.80 -17.75
C MET A 129 -1.82 21.31 -17.66
N SER A 130 -1.03 21.79 -16.70
CA SER A 130 -0.44 23.15 -16.74
C SER A 130 0.57 23.35 -17.91
N ALA A 131 0.38 22.68 -19.05
CA ALA A 131 1.24 22.63 -20.22
C ALA A 131 0.75 23.59 -21.31
N THR A 132 1.59 24.58 -21.60
CA THR A 132 1.30 25.83 -22.32
C THR A 132 0.79 25.70 -23.77
N GLU A 133 1.12 24.65 -24.53
CA GLU A 133 0.91 24.63 -25.99
C GLU A 133 -0.55 24.46 -26.45
N TRP A 134 -1.47 24.04 -25.56
CA TRP A 134 -2.87 23.78 -25.91
C TRP A 134 -3.85 24.87 -25.46
N ALA A 135 -3.45 25.76 -24.55
CA ALA A 135 -4.38 26.68 -23.89
C ALA A 135 -5.10 27.61 -24.88
N ASP A 136 -4.39 28.12 -25.91
CA ASP A 136 -5.01 28.95 -26.94
C ASP A 136 -5.99 28.16 -27.83
N LYS A 137 -5.62 26.95 -28.24
CA LYS A 137 -6.47 26.09 -29.08
C LYS A 137 -7.73 25.67 -28.34
N THR A 138 -7.60 25.31 -27.07
CA THR A 138 -8.73 24.93 -26.21
C THR A 138 -9.67 26.10 -25.99
N TRP A 139 -9.14 27.29 -25.73
CA TRP A 139 -9.98 28.49 -25.58
C TRP A 139 -10.78 28.77 -26.86
N ASP A 140 -10.10 28.82 -28.01
CA ASP A 140 -10.73 29.15 -29.28
C ASP A 140 -11.75 28.07 -29.69
N TRP A 141 -11.46 26.79 -29.42
CA TRP A 141 -12.39 25.69 -29.66
C TRP A 141 -13.63 25.78 -28.77
N MET A 142 -13.48 25.98 -27.45
CA MET A 142 -14.60 26.11 -26.49
C MET A 142 -15.55 27.24 -26.88
N THR A 143 -14.99 28.38 -27.32
CA THR A 143 -15.78 29.50 -27.84
C THR A 143 -16.46 29.14 -29.16
N ALA A 144 -15.77 28.46 -30.08
CA ALA A 144 -16.33 28.08 -31.38
C ALA A 144 -17.50 27.08 -31.27
N VAL A 145 -17.43 26.14 -30.32
CA VAL A 145 -18.49 25.14 -30.09
C VAL A 145 -19.60 25.64 -29.17
N GLY A 146 -19.47 26.84 -28.60
CA GLY A 146 -20.49 27.48 -27.78
C GLY A 146 -20.56 26.99 -26.34
N LEU A 147 -19.51 26.32 -25.84
CA LEU A 147 -19.37 25.93 -24.43
C LEU A 147 -18.80 27.07 -23.56
N LEU A 148 -18.23 28.10 -24.19
CA LEU A 148 -17.84 29.36 -23.58
C LEU A 148 -18.41 30.52 -24.42
N ASP A 149 -19.26 31.36 -23.84
CA ASP A 149 -19.86 32.48 -24.56
C ASP A 149 -19.06 33.80 -24.43
N SER A 150 -19.52 34.85 -25.13
CA SER A 150 -18.93 36.19 -25.05
C SER A 150 -19.11 36.89 -23.70
N SER A 151 -19.98 36.36 -22.85
CA SER A 151 -20.19 36.82 -21.47
C SER A 151 -19.25 36.13 -20.48
N TYR A 152 -18.40 35.22 -20.98
CA TYR A 152 -17.50 34.37 -20.19
C TYR A 152 -18.24 33.36 -19.31
N TYR A 153 -19.46 32.97 -19.68
CA TYR A 153 -20.16 31.86 -19.07
C TYR A 153 -19.63 30.54 -19.61
N VAL A 154 -19.23 29.66 -18.69
CA VAL A 154 -18.76 28.31 -19.00
C VAL A 154 -19.90 27.33 -18.75
N TYR A 155 -20.31 26.61 -19.79
CA TYR A 155 -21.44 25.68 -19.75
C TYR A 155 -20.98 24.23 -19.50
N ASP A 156 -21.89 23.43 -18.95
CA ASP A 156 -21.63 22.09 -18.42
C ASP A 156 -21.01 21.11 -19.42
N GLY A 157 -21.50 21.10 -20.65
CA GLY A 157 -20.97 20.18 -21.67
C GLY A 157 -21.98 19.80 -22.73
N THR A 158 -21.79 18.61 -23.30
CA THR A 158 -22.68 18.01 -24.31
C THR A 158 -22.87 16.53 -24.00
N ASP A 159 -23.91 15.92 -24.54
CA ASP A 159 -24.27 14.53 -24.22
C ASP A 159 -23.92 13.57 -25.38
N LEU A 160 -23.15 12.52 -25.09
CA LEU A 160 -22.74 11.50 -26.06
C LEU A 160 -23.92 10.70 -26.62
N THR A 161 -25.00 10.53 -25.86
CA THR A 161 -26.21 9.82 -26.30
C THR A 161 -26.93 10.56 -27.43
N ILE A 162 -26.68 11.87 -27.54
CA ILE A 162 -27.16 12.72 -28.64
C ILE A 162 -26.02 13.10 -29.61
N ASN A 163 -24.91 12.36 -29.61
CA ASN A 163 -23.74 12.63 -30.45
C ASN A 163 -23.21 14.07 -30.29
N CYS A 164 -23.23 14.60 -29.06
CA CYS A 164 -22.78 15.95 -28.72
C CYS A 164 -23.49 17.08 -29.51
N SER A 165 -24.70 16.82 -30.01
CA SER A 165 -25.39 17.74 -30.93
C SER A 165 -25.96 18.99 -30.29
N ASN A 166 -26.12 19.02 -28.96
CA ASN A 166 -26.60 20.18 -28.21
C ASN A 166 -25.71 20.46 -26.99
N VAL A 167 -25.56 21.75 -26.67
CA VAL A 167 -24.90 22.23 -25.46
C VAL A 167 -25.89 22.22 -24.29
N ASN A 168 -25.45 21.67 -23.17
CA ASN A 168 -26.11 21.82 -21.88
C ASN A 168 -25.72 23.16 -21.27
N TYR A 169 -26.63 24.14 -21.33
CA TYR A 169 -26.42 25.51 -20.85
C TYR A 169 -26.52 25.67 -19.32
N LEU A 170 -26.57 24.59 -18.56
CA LEU A 170 -26.39 24.67 -17.11
C LEU A 170 -24.99 25.21 -16.80
N GLN A 171 -24.93 26.06 -15.78
CA GLN A 171 -23.70 26.68 -15.32
C GLN A 171 -23.40 26.15 -13.93
N TRP A 172 -22.18 25.66 -13.76
CA TRP A 172 -21.67 25.13 -12.51
C TRP A 172 -20.41 25.87 -12.10
N THR A 173 -20.25 26.11 -10.79
CA THR A 173 -19.12 26.90 -10.29
C THR A 173 -17.77 26.27 -10.65
N TYR A 174 -17.67 24.94 -10.66
CA TYR A 174 -16.42 24.24 -10.95
C TYR A 174 -15.94 24.49 -12.39
N ASN A 175 -16.83 24.44 -13.39
CA ASN A 175 -16.49 24.74 -14.77
C ASN A 175 -15.89 26.14 -14.91
N ALA A 176 -16.51 27.13 -14.28
CA ALA A 176 -16.01 28.50 -14.30
C ALA A 176 -14.66 28.66 -13.55
N GLY A 177 -14.50 28.00 -12.40
CA GLY A 177 -13.26 28.06 -11.62
C GLY A 177 -12.07 27.40 -12.33
N SER A 178 -12.29 26.29 -13.03
CA SER A 178 -11.28 25.60 -13.83
C SER A 178 -10.72 26.50 -14.92
N PHE A 179 -11.61 27.13 -15.70
CA PHE A 179 -11.22 28.07 -16.75
C PHE A 179 -10.51 29.31 -16.17
N LEU A 180 -10.97 29.81 -15.03
CA LEU A 180 -10.36 30.96 -14.36
C LEU A 180 -8.90 30.69 -13.97
N LEU A 181 -8.64 29.58 -13.29
CA LEU A 181 -7.27 29.24 -12.89
C LEU A 181 -6.40 28.91 -14.10
N GLY A 182 -6.92 28.22 -15.11
CA GLY A 182 -6.21 27.96 -16.36
C GLY A 182 -5.78 29.26 -17.06
N ALA A 183 -6.70 30.21 -17.20
CA ALA A 183 -6.42 31.53 -17.79
C ALA A 183 -5.42 32.33 -16.94
N ALA A 184 -5.50 32.27 -15.62
CA ALA A 184 -4.59 32.95 -14.71
C ALA A 184 -3.17 32.39 -14.79
N ASN A 185 -3.02 31.07 -14.88
CA ASN A 185 -1.73 30.43 -15.13
C ASN A 185 -1.14 30.86 -16.47
N MET A 186 -1.96 30.98 -17.51
CA MET A 186 -1.51 31.47 -18.82
C MET A 186 -1.12 32.95 -18.79
N TYR A 187 -1.84 33.79 -18.04
CA TYR A 187 -1.43 35.17 -17.79
C TYR A 187 -0.04 35.21 -17.14
N ASN A 188 0.18 34.43 -16.07
CA ASN A 188 1.47 34.37 -15.39
C ASN A 188 2.58 33.84 -16.31
N PHE A 189 2.31 32.74 -17.01
CA PHE A 189 3.25 32.09 -17.92
C PHE A 189 3.66 33.01 -19.08
N THR A 190 2.70 33.74 -19.65
CA THR A 190 2.95 34.70 -20.74
C THR A 190 3.50 36.03 -20.25
N ASN A 191 3.94 36.10 -18.99
CA ASN A 191 4.50 37.27 -18.35
C ASN A 191 3.55 38.49 -18.42
N GLY A 192 2.28 38.24 -18.18
CA GLY A 192 1.23 39.26 -18.08
C GLY A 192 0.69 39.74 -19.43
N SER A 193 0.46 38.84 -20.40
CA SER A 193 -0.06 39.26 -21.70
C SER A 193 -1.49 39.82 -21.62
N ALA A 194 -1.74 40.90 -22.37
CA ALA A 194 -3.05 41.58 -22.42
C ALA A 194 -4.20 40.63 -22.81
N LYS A 195 -3.95 39.68 -23.71
CA LYS A 195 -4.91 38.66 -24.14
C LYS A 195 -5.41 37.82 -22.96
N TRP A 196 -4.49 37.30 -22.15
CA TRP A 196 -4.84 36.47 -21.00
C TRP A 196 -5.34 37.31 -19.82
N GLU A 197 -4.89 38.56 -19.68
CA GLU A 197 -5.45 39.52 -18.71
C GLU A 197 -6.94 39.80 -18.96
N GLU A 198 -7.32 40.03 -20.22
CA GLU A 198 -8.72 40.22 -20.63
C GLU A 198 -9.55 38.98 -20.32
N ARG A 199 -9.05 37.79 -20.68
CA ARG A 199 -9.72 36.51 -20.43
C ARG A 199 -9.95 36.24 -18.94
N VAL A 200 -8.94 36.47 -18.11
CA VAL A 200 -9.03 36.35 -16.65
C VAL A 200 -10.06 37.35 -16.09
N SER A 201 -9.99 38.61 -16.52
CA SER A 201 -10.93 39.65 -16.07
C SER A 201 -12.37 39.32 -16.46
N GLY A 202 -12.57 38.81 -17.69
CA GLY A 202 -13.86 38.34 -18.17
C GLY A 202 -14.42 37.20 -17.34
N LEU A 203 -13.61 36.18 -17.05
CA LEU A 203 -14.01 35.05 -16.21
C LEU A 203 -14.32 35.46 -14.77
N VAL A 204 -13.52 36.35 -14.15
CA VAL A 204 -13.81 36.88 -12.80
C VAL A 204 -15.17 37.59 -12.77
N LYS A 205 -15.53 38.31 -13.83
CA LYS A 205 -16.85 38.95 -13.97
C LYS A 205 -17.95 37.91 -14.24
N GLY A 206 -17.69 36.92 -15.08
CA GLY A 206 -18.61 35.81 -15.38
C GLY A 206 -19.03 35.05 -14.13
N LEU A 207 -18.17 35.00 -13.10
CA LEU A 207 -18.52 34.42 -11.80
C LEU A 207 -19.71 35.07 -11.12
N ASP A 208 -20.06 36.34 -11.42
CA ASP A 208 -21.17 37.06 -10.78
C ASP A 208 -22.49 36.27 -10.77
N VAL A 209 -22.70 35.39 -11.76
CA VAL A 209 -23.87 34.48 -11.80
C VAL A 209 -23.97 33.61 -10.55
N PHE A 210 -22.85 33.18 -9.96
CA PHE A 210 -22.79 32.33 -8.77
C PHE A 210 -22.80 33.11 -7.45
N PHE A 211 -22.87 34.44 -7.51
CA PHE A 211 -22.90 35.31 -6.33
C PHE A 211 -24.11 36.25 -6.37
N PRO A 212 -25.34 35.72 -6.51
CA PRO A 212 -26.51 36.52 -6.87
C PRO A 212 -26.98 37.46 -5.75
N LYS A 213 -26.56 37.23 -4.49
CA LYS A 213 -26.92 38.07 -3.34
C LYS A 213 -25.75 38.20 -2.37
N ASP A 214 -25.51 39.43 -1.90
CA ASP A 214 -24.52 39.76 -0.85
C ASP A 214 -23.09 39.26 -1.10
N ASN A 215 -22.74 38.97 -2.37
CA ASN A 215 -21.49 38.31 -2.77
C ASN A 215 -21.26 36.94 -2.09
N ILE A 216 -22.33 36.21 -1.76
CA ILE A 216 -22.27 34.86 -1.19
C ILE A 216 -22.43 33.83 -2.30
N MET A 217 -21.55 32.83 -2.32
CA MET A 217 -21.49 31.80 -3.37
C MET A 217 -22.65 30.80 -3.30
N GLN A 218 -23.26 30.51 -4.45
CA GLN A 218 -24.38 29.60 -4.63
C GLN A 218 -24.27 28.80 -5.94
N GLU A 219 -24.60 27.49 -5.90
CA GLU A 219 -24.90 26.70 -7.10
C GLU A 219 -26.29 27.04 -7.65
N VAL A 220 -26.34 28.00 -8.57
CA VAL A 220 -27.58 28.54 -9.11
C VAL A 220 -28.48 27.51 -9.80
N ALA A 221 -27.90 26.44 -10.34
CA ALA A 221 -28.65 25.41 -11.06
C ALA A 221 -29.41 24.45 -10.13
N CYS A 222 -28.98 24.26 -8.87
CA CYS A 222 -29.50 23.19 -8.02
C CYS A 222 -29.86 23.61 -6.58
N GLU A 223 -29.22 24.64 -5.99
CA GLU A 223 -29.42 24.94 -4.56
C GLU A 223 -30.86 25.43 -4.28
N ASN A 224 -31.35 26.36 -5.12
CA ASN A 224 -32.65 27.01 -4.96
C ASN A 224 -33.83 26.04 -5.16
N ASN A 225 -33.66 25.00 -5.95
CA ASN A 225 -34.70 24.00 -6.23
C ASN A 225 -34.51 22.71 -5.40
N GLY A 226 -33.45 22.63 -4.58
CA GLY A 226 -33.15 21.49 -3.72
C GLY A 226 -32.82 20.22 -4.50
N LYS A 227 -32.36 20.34 -5.75
CA LYS A 227 -32.01 19.21 -6.61
C LYS A 227 -30.51 18.97 -6.72
N CYS A 228 -29.71 19.62 -5.87
CA CYS A 228 -28.29 19.28 -5.80
C CYS A 228 -28.16 17.80 -5.44
N ASP A 229 -27.49 17.07 -6.30
CA ASP A 229 -27.05 15.72 -6.01
C ASP A 229 -25.69 15.75 -5.31
N VAL A 230 -25.14 14.56 -5.06
CA VAL A 230 -23.90 14.38 -4.31
C VAL A 230 -22.74 15.13 -4.96
N ASP A 231 -22.71 15.10 -6.29
CA ASP A 231 -21.77 15.79 -7.16
C ASP A 231 -21.76 17.30 -6.92
N GLN A 232 -22.92 17.92 -7.11
CA GLN A 232 -23.09 19.37 -7.10
C GLN A 232 -22.85 19.97 -5.71
N HIS A 233 -22.96 19.16 -4.65
CA HIS A 233 -22.65 19.62 -3.30
C HIS A 233 -21.20 20.03 -3.10
N SER A 234 -20.28 19.54 -3.94
CA SER A 234 -18.85 19.83 -3.83
C SER A 234 -18.38 20.98 -4.73
N PHE A 235 -19.17 21.41 -5.72
CA PHE A 235 -18.72 22.32 -6.78
C PHE A 235 -18.14 23.65 -6.28
N LYS A 236 -18.79 24.26 -5.27
CA LYS A 236 -18.30 25.49 -4.62
C LYS A 236 -16.91 25.38 -4.03
N ALA A 237 -16.49 24.18 -3.63
CA ALA A 237 -15.15 23.92 -3.11
C ALA A 237 -14.08 24.23 -4.16
N TYR A 238 -14.28 23.74 -5.39
CA TYR A 238 -13.31 23.90 -6.46
C TYR A 238 -13.24 25.34 -6.91
N LEU A 239 -14.39 26.00 -7.04
CA LEU A 239 -14.40 27.42 -7.39
C LEU A 239 -13.64 28.24 -6.33
N ALA A 240 -13.88 28.00 -5.04
CA ALA A 240 -13.18 28.70 -3.97
C ALA A 240 -11.65 28.53 -4.06
N ARG A 241 -11.20 27.28 -4.19
CA ARG A 241 -9.79 26.91 -4.37
C ARG A 241 -9.16 27.62 -5.57
N TRP A 242 -9.81 27.53 -6.72
CA TRP A 242 -9.29 28.05 -7.98
C TRP A 242 -9.32 29.57 -8.04
N MET A 243 -10.30 30.22 -7.43
CA MET A 243 -10.31 31.66 -7.20
C MET A 243 -9.11 32.08 -6.34
N ALA A 244 -8.86 31.40 -5.23
CA ALA A 244 -7.72 31.71 -4.37
C ALA A 244 -6.39 31.56 -5.13
N ALA A 245 -6.15 30.41 -5.77
CA ALA A 245 -4.95 30.15 -6.55
C ALA A 245 -4.76 31.17 -7.69
N THR A 246 -5.86 31.64 -8.31
CA THR A 246 -5.84 32.69 -9.34
C THR A 246 -5.23 33.98 -8.81
N THR A 247 -5.44 34.36 -7.55
CA THR A 247 -4.82 35.57 -6.97
C THR A 247 -3.29 35.50 -6.92
N LYS A 248 -2.70 34.30 -6.93
CA LYS A 248 -1.24 34.13 -7.00
C LYS A 248 -0.71 34.23 -8.43
N MET A 249 -1.47 33.72 -9.39
CA MET A 249 -1.08 33.70 -10.80
C MET A 249 -1.39 35.04 -11.49
N ALA A 250 -2.48 35.70 -11.12
CA ALA A 250 -2.93 36.97 -11.65
C ALA A 250 -3.25 37.96 -10.49
N PRO A 251 -2.25 38.58 -9.85
CA PRO A 251 -2.44 39.35 -8.61
C PRO A 251 -3.43 40.52 -8.69
N PHE A 252 -3.65 41.09 -9.88
CA PHE A 252 -4.62 42.17 -10.10
C PHE A 252 -6.07 41.75 -9.79
N THR A 253 -6.36 40.44 -9.80
CA THR A 253 -7.69 39.90 -9.48
C THR A 253 -7.99 39.83 -7.97
N SER A 254 -6.97 39.99 -7.11
CA SER A 254 -7.08 39.71 -5.68
C SER A 254 -8.22 40.48 -5.00
N GLY A 255 -8.41 41.76 -5.32
CA GLY A 255 -9.49 42.56 -4.72
C GLY A 255 -10.88 42.02 -5.07
N ALA A 256 -11.12 41.75 -6.36
CA ALA A 256 -12.40 41.24 -6.85
C ALA A 256 -12.71 39.83 -6.34
N ILE A 257 -11.70 38.96 -6.30
CA ILE A 257 -11.84 37.59 -5.81
C ILE A 257 -12.07 37.55 -4.30
N MET A 258 -11.30 38.30 -3.52
CA MET A 258 -11.46 38.29 -2.06
C MET A 258 -12.76 38.94 -1.61
N ALA A 259 -13.30 39.91 -2.37
CA ALA A 259 -14.63 40.47 -2.13
C ALA A 259 -15.77 39.44 -2.25
N LYS A 260 -15.52 38.29 -2.89
CA LYS A 260 -16.46 37.16 -3.04
C LYS A 260 -16.17 36.03 -2.06
N LEU A 261 -14.89 35.67 -1.88
CA LEU A 261 -14.48 34.59 -0.97
C LEU A 261 -14.72 34.92 0.50
N ALA A 262 -14.43 36.15 0.94
CA ALA A 262 -14.57 36.54 2.34
C ALA A 262 -16.02 36.45 2.89
N PRO A 263 -17.03 37.07 2.24
CA PRO A 263 -18.42 36.92 2.70
C PRO A 263 -18.93 35.49 2.57
N SER A 264 -18.53 34.76 1.52
CA SER A 264 -18.89 33.35 1.36
C SER A 264 -18.32 32.47 2.48
N ALA A 265 -17.09 32.73 2.93
CA ALA A 265 -16.47 32.02 4.04
C ALA A 265 -17.18 32.25 5.38
N GLN A 266 -17.60 33.50 5.64
CA GLN A 266 -18.37 33.82 6.84
C GLN A 266 -19.73 33.12 6.84
N ALA A 267 -20.41 33.11 5.69
CA ALA A 267 -21.70 32.46 5.53
C ALA A 267 -21.60 30.92 5.62
N ALA A 268 -20.57 30.32 5.02
CA ALA A 268 -20.30 28.88 5.11
C ALA A 268 -20.05 28.45 6.56
N ALA A 269 -19.25 29.20 7.32
CA ALA A 269 -18.98 28.90 8.73
C ALA A 269 -20.25 28.90 9.61
N GLN A 270 -21.23 29.76 9.31
CA GLN A 270 -22.51 29.80 10.02
C GLN A 270 -23.36 28.55 9.76
N GLN A 271 -23.23 27.94 8.58
CA GLN A 271 -23.92 26.70 8.22
C GLN A 271 -23.29 25.45 8.87
N CYS A 272 -22.13 25.54 9.50
CA CYS A 272 -21.44 24.43 10.20
C CYS A 272 -21.91 24.26 11.65
N SER A 273 -23.18 23.91 11.83
CA SER A 273 -23.82 23.74 13.15
C SER A 273 -24.72 22.50 13.26
N GLY A 274 -24.61 21.58 12.29
CA GLY A 274 -25.54 20.46 12.10
C GLY A 274 -25.02 19.06 12.44
N GLY A 275 -25.83 18.05 12.10
CA GLY A 275 -25.47 16.63 12.14
C GLY A 275 -25.12 16.05 13.52
N ASP A 276 -24.72 14.77 13.55
CA ASP A 276 -24.38 14.04 14.78
C ASP A 276 -23.14 14.60 15.50
N SER A 277 -22.24 15.23 14.74
CA SER A 277 -21.05 15.93 15.27
C SER A 277 -21.39 17.25 15.96
N GLY A 278 -22.59 17.80 15.71
CA GLY A 278 -23.00 19.15 16.11
C GLY A 278 -22.24 20.26 15.39
N ARG A 279 -21.55 19.95 14.29
CA ARG A 279 -20.73 20.89 13.49
C ARG A 279 -20.77 20.61 11.98
N ALA A 280 -21.62 19.69 11.51
CA ALA A 280 -21.73 19.42 10.09
C ALA A 280 -22.15 20.67 9.32
N CYS A 281 -21.54 20.88 8.16
CA CYS A 281 -21.75 22.04 7.30
C CYS A 281 -22.87 21.78 6.28
N GLY A 282 -23.77 22.76 6.15
CA GLY A 282 -24.76 22.84 5.07
C GLY A 282 -24.22 23.60 3.84
N LEU A 283 -25.00 23.61 2.76
CA LEU A 283 -24.61 24.24 1.50
C LEU A 283 -25.34 25.56 1.22
N ARG A 284 -26.50 25.82 1.84
CA ARG A 284 -27.31 27.02 1.61
C ARG A 284 -26.81 28.25 2.36
N TRP A 285 -25.60 28.69 2.01
CA TRP A 285 -24.90 29.82 2.66
C TRP A 285 -25.65 31.14 2.54
N GLN A 286 -26.43 31.32 1.46
CA GLN A 286 -27.11 32.58 1.14
C GLN A 286 -28.49 32.72 1.80
N ASP A 287 -29.12 31.60 2.17
CA ASP A 287 -30.54 31.58 2.54
C ASP A 287 -30.77 31.79 4.04
N SER A 288 -29.85 31.29 4.88
CA SER A 288 -30.01 31.27 6.32
C SER A 288 -28.65 31.15 7.02
N THR A 289 -28.60 31.53 8.29
CA THR A 289 -27.48 31.23 9.19
C THR A 289 -27.69 29.91 9.95
N VAL A 290 -28.86 29.29 9.78
CA VAL A 290 -29.24 28.01 10.40
C VAL A 290 -28.93 26.87 9.44
N TRP A 291 -28.26 25.84 9.94
CA TRP A 291 -27.95 24.61 9.21
C TRP A 291 -29.16 24.11 8.39
N ASP A 292 -28.95 23.92 7.09
CA ASP A 292 -30.01 23.56 6.14
C ASP A 292 -30.45 22.09 6.18
N GLY A 293 -29.85 21.28 7.06
CA GLY A 293 -30.14 19.86 7.21
C GLY A 293 -29.36 18.95 6.26
N SER A 294 -28.54 19.51 5.36
CA SER A 294 -27.66 18.75 4.48
C SER A 294 -26.29 18.51 5.10
N SER A 295 -25.68 17.37 4.81
CA SER A 295 -24.35 17.03 5.29
C SER A 295 -23.74 15.98 4.36
N GLY A 296 -22.43 16.05 4.16
CA GLY A 296 -21.70 15.11 3.32
C GLY A 296 -20.34 15.68 2.92
N VAL A 297 -19.53 14.87 2.25
CA VAL A 297 -18.17 15.25 1.87
C VAL A 297 -18.16 16.54 1.03
N GLY A 298 -19.07 16.68 0.06
CA GLY A 298 -19.16 17.89 -0.77
C GLY A 298 -19.40 19.16 0.05
N GLN A 299 -20.34 19.14 0.99
CA GLN A 299 -20.67 20.29 1.84
C GLN A 299 -19.50 20.68 2.76
N GLU A 300 -18.84 19.69 3.37
CA GLU A 300 -17.66 19.91 4.22
C GLU A 300 -16.49 20.47 3.40
N MET A 301 -16.27 19.93 2.19
CA MET A 301 -15.22 20.40 1.27
C MET A 301 -15.47 21.84 0.83
N ALA A 302 -16.72 22.17 0.48
CA ALA A 302 -17.11 23.51 0.08
C ALA A 302 -16.85 24.52 1.19
N ALA A 303 -17.23 24.19 2.44
CA ALA A 303 -16.99 25.03 3.61
C ALA A 303 -15.49 25.16 3.92
N LEU A 304 -14.73 24.05 3.91
CA LEU A 304 -13.29 24.04 4.15
C LEU A 304 -12.54 24.94 3.16
N GLU A 305 -12.78 24.75 1.86
CA GLU A 305 -12.04 25.43 0.80
C GLU A 305 -12.28 26.94 0.81
N VAL A 306 -13.53 27.36 0.98
CA VAL A 306 -13.84 28.80 1.02
C VAL A 306 -13.26 29.47 2.27
N ILE A 307 -13.21 28.78 3.41
CA ILE A 307 -12.62 29.31 4.64
C ILE A 307 -11.10 29.40 4.51
N GLN A 308 -10.42 28.30 4.18
CA GLN A 308 -8.95 28.25 4.15
C GLN A 308 -8.35 29.13 3.04
N SER A 309 -9.09 29.34 1.95
CA SER A 309 -8.69 30.23 0.85
C SER A 309 -8.38 31.67 1.30
N ASN A 310 -8.88 32.10 2.46
CA ASN A 310 -8.55 33.42 3.03
C ASN A 310 -7.09 33.51 3.56
N LEU A 311 -6.38 32.39 3.67
CA LEU A 311 -4.94 32.37 3.98
C LEU A 311 -4.05 32.62 2.76
N ILE A 312 -4.61 32.69 1.54
CA ILE A 312 -3.85 32.74 0.29
C ILE A 312 -2.79 33.85 0.27
N ALA A 313 -3.07 35.02 0.84
CA ALA A 313 -2.10 36.12 0.89
C ALA A 313 -0.81 35.75 1.64
N GLN A 314 -0.92 34.88 2.66
CA GLN A 314 0.17 34.44 3.54
C GLN A 314 0.90 33.21 3.01
N SER A 315 0.29 32.45 2.10
CA SER A 315 0.90 31.28 1.50
C SER A 315 1.94 31.67 0.45
N LYS A 316 3.03 30.89 0.38
CA LYS A 316 3.96 30.96 -0.76
C LYS A 316 3.24 30.56 -2.05
N GLY A 317 3.79 30.87 -3.23
CA GLY A 317 3.24 30.39 -4.50
C GLY A 317 3.71 28.96 -4.83
N PRO A 318 3.08 28.30 -5.81
CA PRO A 318 3.51 26.99 -6.29
C PRO A 318 4.94 27.03 -6.84
N VAL A 319 5.73 25.99 -6.55
CA VAL A 319 7.12 25.86 -6.98
C VAL A 319 7.22 25.13 -8.32
N THR A 320 8.22 25.50 -9.12
CA THR A 320 8.58 24.85 -10.37
C THR A 320 9.80 23.96 -10.16
N ASN A 321 10.17 23.15 -11.15
CA ASN A 321 11.41 22.36 -11.12
C ASN A 321 12.68 23.21 -10.89
N THR A 322 12.65 24.52 -11.14
CA THR A 322 13.76 25.45 -10.87
C THR A 322 13.63 26.24 -9.57
N THR A 323 12.45 26.26 -8.94
CA THR A 323 12.20 27.00 -7.69
C THR A 323 11.90 26.09 -6.49
N GLY A 324 12.16 24.78 -6.60
CA GLY A 324 12.11 23.81 -5.50
C GLY A 324 11.19 22.62 -5.69
N GLY A 325 10.52 22.48 -6.83
CA GLY A 325 9.70 21.31 -7.18
C GLY A 325 10.56 20.10 -7.55
N THR A 326 10.28 18.94 -6.95
CA THR A 326 11.03 17.69 -7.18
C THR A 326 10.50 16.86 -8.35
N SER A 327 9.28 17.15 -8.84
CA SER A 327 8.70 16.52 -10.04
C SER A 327 9.25 17.16 -11.32
N LYS A 328 9.94 16.36 -12.14
CA LYS A 328 10.35 16.72 -13.50
C LYS A 328 9.24 16.35 -14.47
N GLY A 329 8.54 17.35 -15.02
CA GLY A 329 7.51 17.11 -16.03
C GLY A 329 8.10 16.50 -17.31
N ASN A 330 7.50 15.43 -17.81
CA ASN A 330 7.79 14.85 -19.12
C ASN A 330 6.47 14.69 -19.89
N TYR A 331 6.21 15.61 -20.82
CA TYR A 331 5.00 15.62 -21.65
C TYR A 331 4.90 14.40 -22.60
N ALA A 332 5.98 13.64 -22.77
CA ALA A 332 6.06 12.45 -23.61
C ALA A 332 6.17 11.14 -22.80
N ALA A 333 5.96 11.17 -21.48
CA ALA A 333 5.96 9.96 -20.66
C ALA A 333 4.85 9.01 -21.13
N GLY A 334 5.22 7.82 -21.61
CA GLY A 334 4.27 6.81 -22.10
C GLY A 334 3.88 6.91 -23.58
N THR A 335 4.33 7.92 -24.33
CA THR A 335 3.97 8.11 -25.76
C THR A 335 5.07 7.69 -26.75
N SER A 336 6.25 7.34 -26.26
CA SER A 336 7.34 6.84 -27.11
C SER A 336 7.42 5.32 -27.10
N THR A 337 7.46 4.72 -28.29
CA THR A 337 7.92 3.34 -28.47
C THR A 337 9.40 3.27 -28.09
N GLY A 338 9.73 2.55 -27.01
CA GLY A 338 11.10 2.36 -26.53
C GLY A 338 11.62 0.94 -26.77
N SER A 339 12.95 0.79 -26.86
CA SER A 339 13.59 -0.53 -26.79
C SER A 339 13.56 -1.08 -25.36
N GLN A 340 13.44 -2.40 -25.20
CA GLN A 340 13.53 -3.04 -23.89
C GLN A 340 14.87 -2.77 -23.20
N ASN A 341 14.82 -2.59 -21.89
CA ASN A 341 16.00 -2.63 -21.02
C ASN A 341 16.52 -4.07 -20.89
N ARG A 342 17.80 -4.25 -20.57
CA ARG A 342 18.40 -5.58 -20.39
C ARG A 342 19.57 -5.60 -19.41
N LEU A 343 19.70 -6.68 -18.63
CA LEU A 343 20.82 -6.94 -17.72
C LEU A 343 21.21 -8.41 -17.69
N PRO A 344 22.49 -8.76 -17.45
CA PRO A 344 22.88 -10.14 -17.25
C PRO A 344 22.34 -10.71 -15.94
N ALA A 345 21.73 -11.89 -16.02
CA ALA A 345 21.15 -12.61 -14.90
C ALA A 345 21.11 -14.12 -15.17
N SER A 346 21.04 -14.90 -14.09
CA SER A 346 20.81 -16.34 -14.17
C SER A 346 19.49 -16.71 -13.51
N TYR A 347 18.83 -17.75 -13.99
CA TYR A 347 17.60 -18.27 -13.40
C TYR A 347 17.89 -19.63 -12.78
N TYR A 348 17.65 -19.77 -11.48
CA TYR A 348 18.00 -20.97 -10.72
C TYR A 348 16.78 -21.55 -10.01
N ARG A 349 16.77 -22.88 -9.90
CA ARG A 349 16.02 -23.57 -8.85
C ARG A 349 16.92 -23.71 -7.62
N GLY A 350 16.47 -23.20 -6.48
CA GLY A 350 17.07 -23.44 -5.17
C GLY A 350 16.08 -24.16 -4.26
N GLY A 351 16.35 -25.42 -3.90
CA GLY A 351 15.39 -26.25 -3.18
C GLY A 351 14.06 -26.36 -3.95
N THR A 352 12.96 -26.01 -3.31
CA THR A 352 11.60 -26.00 -3.88
C THR A 352 11.15 -24.61 -4.35
N SER A 353 12.09 -23.74 -4.73
CA SER A 353 11.80 -22.38 -5.22
C SER A 353 12.63 -22.04 -6.46
N ARG A 354 12.19 -21.03 -7.21
CA ARG A 354 12.96 -20.46 -8.34
C ARG A 354 13.11 -18.96 -8.15
N ALA A 355 14.23 -18.42 -8.63
CA ALA A 355 14.51 -17.00 -8.59
C ALA A 355 15.41 -16.57 -9.75
N ILE A 356 15.29 -15.31 -10.13
CA ILE A 356 16.32 -14.60 -10.88
C ILE A 356 17.45 -14.26 -9.91
N ILE A 357 18.69 -14.53 -10.29
CA ILE A 357 19.89 -14.17 -9.54
C ILE A 357 20.68 -13.16 -10.37
N PHE A 358 20.89 -11.96 -9.81
CA PHE A 358 21.76 -10.94 -10.35
C PHE A 358 23.09 -10.94 -9.63
N ARG A 359 24.17 -10.60 -10.35
CA ARG A 359 25.38 -10.11 -9.69
C ARG A 359 25.17 -8.65 -9.29
N GLU A 360 25.65 -8.28 -8.12
CA GLU A 360 25.57 -6.91 -7.63
C GLU A 360 26.21 -5.91 -8.60
N GLU A 361 27.33 -6.28 -9.24
CA GLU A 361 28.06 -5.44 -10.19
C GLU A 361 27.26 -5.07 -11.45
N HIS A 362 26.23 -5.85 -11.79
CA HIS A 362 25.37 -5.58 -12.95
C HIS A 362 24.20 -4.64 -12.62
N LEU A 363 23.93 -4.41 -11.33
CA LEU A 363 22.83 -3.55 -10.91
C LEU A 363 23.31 -2.11 -10.71
N PRO A 364 22.41 -1.11 -10.79
CA PRO A 364 22.74 0.26 -10.39
C PRO A 364 23.28 0.30 -8.96
N LYS A 365 24.26 1.17 -8.70
CA LYS A 365 24.80 1.36 -7.35
C LYS A 365 23.76 1.87 -6.36
N ASP A 366 22.80 2.67 -6.85
CA ASP A 366 21.67 3.11 -6.04
C ASP A 366 20.62 1.99 -5.95
N ARG A 367 20.45 1.47 -4.73
CA ARG A 367 19.48 0.41 -4.43
C ARG A 367 18.04 0.84 -4.63
N ALA A 368 17.73 2.14 -4.55
CA ALA A 368 16.38 2.63 -4.83
C ALA A 368 15.97 2.38 -6.30
N ALA A 369 16.94 2.31 -7.21
CA ALA A 369 16.72 2.01 -8.63
C ALA A 369 16.50 0.51 -8.92
N TRP A 370 16.61 -0.38 -7.94
CA TRP A 370 16.45 -1.83 -8.16
C TRP A 370 14.99 -2.24 -8.31
N SER A 371 14.08 -1.57 -7.59
CA SER A 371 12.66 -1.98 -7.55
C SER A 371 12.02 -2.07 -8.94
N PRO A 372 12.15 -1.06 -9.83
CA PRO A 372 11.61 -1.16 -11.20
C PRO A 372 12.21 -2.30 -12.01
N ILE A 373 13.51 -2.58 -11.85
CA ILE A 373 14.21 -3.67 -12.55
C ILE A 373 13.65 -5.02 -12.09
N PHE A 374 13.53 -5.22 -10.78
CA PHE A 374 13.09 -6.49 -10.21
C PHE A 374 11.64 -6.77 -10.53
N CYS A 375 10.77 -5.77 -10.36
CA CYS A 375 9.35 -5.87 -10.69
C CYS A 375 9.14 -6.10 -12.19
N GLY A 376 9.83 -5.35 -13.06
CA GLY A 376 9.76 -5.51 -14.51
C GLY A 376 10.27 -6.88 -14.99
N ALA A 377 11.39 -7.37 -14.44
CA ALA A 377 11.95 -8.68 -14.80
C ALA A 377 11.07 -9.86 -14.33
N ILE A 378 10.38 -9.70 -13.20
CA ILE A 378 9.47 -10.71 -12.65
C ILE A 378 8.08 -10.64 -13.30
N GLY A 379 7.65 -9.47 -13.78
CA GLY A 379 6.30 -9.25 -14.31
C GLY A 379 5.30 -8.85 -13.23
N SER A 380 5.71 -7.99 -12.30
CA SER A 380 4.90 -7.47 -11.19
C SER A 380 4.74 -5.94 -11.26
N PRO A 381 3.62 -5.38 -10.77
CA PRO A 381 2.43 -6.08 -10.30
C PRO A 381 1.64 -6.70 -11.47
N ASP A 382 1.11 -7.90 -11.27
CA ASP A 382 0.15 -8.51 -12.17
C ASP A 382 -1.18 -8.74 -11.44
N PRO A 383 -2.24 -7.97 -11.73
CA PRO A 383 -3.54 -8.13 -11.09
C PRO A 383 -4.16 -9.52 -11.33
N ASN A 384 -3.79 -10.18 -12.43
CA ASN A 384 -4.25 -11.54 -12.75
C ASN A 384 -3.50 -12.62 -11.96
N GLY A 385 -2.41 -12.26 -11.28
CA GLY A 385 -1.63 -13.18 -10.46
C GLY A 385 -0.88 -14.26 -11.24
N ARG A 386 -0.54 -14.03 -12.50
CA ARG A 386 0.08 -15.01 -13.40
C ARG A 386 1.56 -14.71 -13.70
N GLN A 387 1.95 -13.44 -13.69
CA GLN A 387 3.28 -12.91 -14.03
C GLN A 387 3.74 -13.31 -15.43
N LEU A 388 2.83 -13.26 -16.42
CA LEU A 388 3.13 -13.70 -17.79
C LEU A 388 4.07 -12.78 -18.56
N ASP A 389 4.16 -11.50 -18.19
CA ASP A 389 5.05 -10.51 -18.82
C ASP A 389 6.41 -10.42 -18.10
N GLY A 390 6.88 -11.55 -17.55
CA GLY A 390 8.16 -11.66 -16.84
C GLY A 390 8.51 -13.11 -16.52
N LEU A 391 9.55 -13.32 -15.69
CA LEU A 391 10.02 -14.65 -15.29
C LEU A 391 9.39 -15.18 -14.00
N GLY A 392 8.46 -14.42 -13.41
CA GLY A 392 7.64 -14.85 -12.28
C GLY A 392 6.73 -16.02 -12.65
N GLY A 393 6.11 -16.62 -11.63
CA GLY A 393 5.23 -17.78 -11.81
C GLY A 393 3.88 -17.64 -11.12
N GLY A 394 3.48 -16.43 -10.73
CA GLY A 394 2.19 -16.15 -10.11
C GLY A 394 2.05 -16.58 -8.64
N ILE A 395 3.07 -17.22 -8.08
CA ILE A 395 3.09 -17.69 -6.69
C ILE A 395 4.40 -17.31 -5.99
N SER A 396 4.35 -17.16 -4.66
CA SER A 396 5.47 -16.63 -3.87
C SER A 396 6.77 -17.44 -3.97
N SER A 397 6.68 -18.76 -4.22
CA SER A 397 7.85 -19.63 -4.42
C SER A 397 8.56 -19.42 -5.76
N LEU A 398 7.90 -18.74 -6.71
CA LEU A 398 8.34 -18.45 -8.07
C LEU A 398 8.52 -16.95 -8.36
N SER A 399 8.15 -16.07 -7.42
CA SER A 399 8.29 -14.62 -7.50
C SER A 399 9.41 -14.12 -6.58
N LYS A 400 10.66 -14.30 -7.01
CA LYS A 400 11.85 -14.10 -6.17
C LYS A 400 13.01 -13.54 -6.96
N VAL A 401 13.75 -12.63 -6.32
CA VAL A 401 15.03 -12.12 -6.82
C VAL A 401 16.11 -12.31 -5.76
N CYS A 402 17.31 -12.69 -6.20
CA CYS A 402 18.51 -12.77 -5.38
C CYS A 402 19.58 -11.85 -5.98
N VAL A 403 20.34 -11.17 -5.13
CA VAL A 403 21.52 -10.40 -5.53
C VAL A 403 22.73 -10.98 -4.82
N VAL A 404 23.78 -11.27 -5.57
CA VAL A 404 25.00 -11.89 -5.04
C VAL A 404 26.22 -11.07 -5.46
N GLY A 405 27.11 -10.80 -4.51
CA GLY A 405 28.34 -10.04 -4.73
C GLY A 405 29.49 -10.59 -3.88
N PRO A 406 30.73 -10.13 -4.11
CA PRO A 406 31.86 -10.50 -3.25
C PRO A 406 31.65 -9.94 -1.83
N SER A 407 32.00 -10.70 -0.80
CA SER A 407 31.90 -10.21 0.58
C SER A 407 33.19 -9.52 1.04
N THR A 408 33.04 -8.45 1.82
CA THR A 408 34.14 -7.85 2.59
C THR A 408 34.22 -8.39 4.02
N HIS A 409 33.29 -9.26 4.42
CA HIS A 409 33.26 -9.83 5.77
C HIS A 409 34.28 -10.98 5.88
N PRO A 410 35.13 -11.04 6.94
CA PRO A 410 36.20 -12.03 7.04
C PRO A 410 35.71 -13.49 7.04
N ASP A 411 34.50 -13.71 7.57
CA ASP A 411 33.89 -15.04 7.67
C ASP A 411 33.03 -15.42 6.44
N ALA A 412 33.01 -14.61 5.38
CA ALA A 412 32.22 -14.88 4.19
C ALA A 412 33.04 -14.77 2.90
N ASP A 413 32.67 -15.59 1.92
CA ASP A 413 33.20 -15.53 0.56
C ASP A 413 32.33 -14.59 -0.30
N VAL A 414 31.00 -14.68 -0.13
CA VAL A 414 30.01 -13.90 -0.90
C VAL A 414 28.92 -13.32 -0.01
N ASP A 415 28.41 -12.17 -0.44
CA ASP A 415 27.22 -11.53 0.11
C ASP A 415 25.99 -11.94 -0.70
N TYR A 416 24.89 -12.18 0.00
CA TYR A 416 23.61 -12.57 -0.58
C TYR A 416 22.47 -11.74 -0.01
N THR A 417 21.79 -11.01 -0.90
CA THR A 417 20.56 -10.28 -0.60
C THR A 417 19.36 -10.98 -1.24
N PHE A 418 18.36 -11.31 -0.45
CA PHE A 418 17.07 -11.80 -0.93
C PHE A 418 16.07 -10.65 -1.06
N ALA A 419 15.27 -10.68 -2.14
CA ALA A 419 14.13 -9.82 -2.35
C ALA A 419 12.89 -10.67 -2.69
N ALA A 420 11.86 -10.59 -1.86
CA ALA A 420 10.54 -11.11 -2.17
C ALA A 420 9.79 -10.08 -3.02
N ILE A 421 9.30 -10.49 -4.18
CA ILE A 421 8.54 -9.62 -5.08
C ILE A 421 7.08 -10.01 -4.97
N GLY A 422 6.20 -9.07 -4.59
CA GLY A 422 4.78 -9.38 -4.55
C GLY A 422 4.22 -9.60 -5.94
N VAL A 423 3.22 -10.46 -6.03
CA VAL A 423 2.64 -10.88 -7.30
C VAL A 423 1.66 -9.82 -7.81
N LYS A 424 0.72 -9.39 -6.97
CA LYS A 424 -0.38 -8.47 -7.33
C LYS A 424 -0.14 -7.02 -6.91
N LYS A 425 0.90 -6.78 -6.12
CA LYS A 425 1.27 -5.47 -5.56
C LYS A 425 2.66 -5.10 -6.07
N LEU A 426 2.94 -3.79 -6.16
CA LEU A 426 4.25 -3.28 -6.51
C LEU A 426 5.08 -3.14 -5.23
N ASP A 427 5.49 -4.26 -4.65
CA ASP A 427 6.23 -4.34 -3.40
C ASP A 427 7.46 -5.23 -3.54
N VAL A 428 8.58 -4.73 -3.02
CA VAL A 428 9.85 -5.45 -2.93
C VAL A 428 10.24 -5.52 -1.46
N ASP A 429 10.09 -6.70 -0.88
CA ASP A 429 10.34 -6.93 0.54
C ASP A 429 11.73 -7.55 0.77
N TYR A 430 12.57 -6.83 1.50
CA TYR A 430 13.93 -7.23 1.91
C TYR A 430 14.02 -7.68 3.37
N SER A 431 12.89 -7.74 4.09
CA SER A 431 12.86 -7.98 5.53
C SER A 431 13.16 -9.43 5.91
N SER A 432 13.08 -10.40 5.00
CA SER A 432 13.36 -11.82 5.29
C SER A 432 14.56 -12.38 4.52
N ASN A 433 15.07 -13.52 4.98
CA ASN A 433 15.89 -14.43 4.17
C ASN A 433 14.99 -15.48 3.48
N CYS A 434 15.38 -15.94 2.28
CA CYS A 434 14.82 -17.14 1.67
C CYS A 434 15.78 -18.32 1.77
N GLY A 435 15.55 -19.19 2.76
CA GLY A 435 16.42 -20.36 2.96
C GLY A 435 16.42 -21.33 1.78
N ASN A 436 15.32 -21.47 1.03
CA ASN A 436 15.29 -22.30 -0.19
C ASN A 436 16.31 -21.80 -1.23
N MET A 437 16.30 -20.49 -1.50
CA MET A 437 17.21 -19.90 -2.47
C MET A 437 18.65 -19.89 -2.01
N THR A 438 18.93 -19.91 -0.69
CA THR A 438 20.29 -20.13 -0.16
C THR A 438 20.95 -21.39 -0.74
N SER A 439 20.17 -22.42 -1.07
CA SER A 439 20.69 -23.64 -1.71
C SER A 439 21.37 -23.39 -3.06
N ALA A 440 20.97 -22.34 -3.78
CA ALA A 440 21.51 -21.99 -5.09
C ALA A 440 22.66 -21.00 -5.03
N ILE A 441 22.87 -20.29 -3.91
CA ILE A 441 23.84 -19.19 -3.84
C ILE A 441 25.29 -19.71 -3.90
N GLY A 442 25.60 -20.76 -3.15
CA GLY A 442 26.92 -21.42 -3.21
C GLY A 442 27.24 -21.90 -4.63
N PRO A 443 26.38 -22.74 -5.25
CA PRO A 443 26.51 -23.13 -6.64
C PRO A 443 26.65 -21.96 -7.61
N PHE A 444 25.76 -20.96 -7.54
CA PHE A 444 25.82 -19.76 -8.38
C PHE A 444 27.15 -19.02 -8.26
N ALA A 445 27.70 -18.88 -7.05
CA ALA A 445 28.97 -18.20 -6.85
C ALA A 445 30.13 -18.89 -7.58
N VAL A 446 30.13 -20.22 -7.62
CA VAL A 446 31.12 -21.01 -8.38
C VAL A 446 30.82 -20.97 -9.87
N ASP A 447 29.59 -21.30 -10.28
CA ASP A 447 29.17 -21.40 -11.69
C ASP A 447 29.31 -20.07 -12.46
N SER A 448 29.18 -18.95 -11.75
CA SER A 448 29.36 -17.61 -12.32
C SER A 448 30.82 -17.15 -12.31
N GLY A 449 31.73 -17.86 -11.65
CA GLY A 449 33.12 -17.42 -11.49
C GLY A 449 33.26 -16.21 -10.56
N LEU A 450 32.26 -15.93 -9.72
CA LEU A 450 32.39 -14.95 -8.63
C LEU A 450 33.43 -15.41 -7.60
N ILE A 451 33.54 -16.74 -7.43
CA ILE A 451 34.62 -17.38 -6.68
C ILE A 451 35.12 -18.61 -7.44
N GLU A 452 36.41 -18.91 -7.31
CA GLU A 452 36.99 -20.14 -7.84
C GLU A 452 37.04 -21.24 -6.76
N ARG A 453 36.72 -22.48 -7.14
CA ARG A 453 36.85 -23.66 -6.30
C ARG A 453 37.37 -24.83 -7.14
N LYS A 454 38.21 -25.67 -6.54
CA LYS A 454 38.70 -26.91 -7.17
C LYS A 454 37.61 -27.98 -7.13
N ASP A 455 37.65 -28.89 -8.08
CA ASP A 455 36.78 -30.07 -8.12
C ASP A 455 36.84 -30.89 -6.81
N GLY A 456 35.72 -31.52 -6.49
CA GLY A 456 35.49 -32.26 -5.26
C GLY A 456 34.47 -31.59 -4.34
N LYS A 457 34.43 -32.01 -3.07
CA LYS A 457 33.51 -31.45 -2.08
C LYS A 457 34.04 -30.12 -1.57
N VAL A 458 33.31 -29.04 -1.82
CA VAL A 458 33.72 -27.66 -1.48
C VAL A 458 32.71 -27.01 -0.55
N THR A 459 33.15 -26.01 0.21
CA THR A 459 32.29 -25.15 1.02
C THR A 459 32.41 -23.70 0.57
N VAL A 460 31.26 -23.04 0.43
CA VAL A 460 31.13 -21.60 0.18
C VAL A 460 30.48 -20.96 1.40
N ARG A 461 31.13 -19.93 1.96
CA ARG A 461 30.65 -19.17 3.11
C ARG A 461 29.83 -17.98 2.61
N ILE A 462 28.56 -17.93 2.98
CA ILE A 462 27.60 -16.94 2.48
C ILE A 462 27.19 -16.05 3.65
N ARG A 463 27.39 -14.73 3.52
CA ARG A 463 26.75 -13.77 4.42
C ARG A 463 25.41 -13.35 3.83
N ASN A 464 24.33 -13.67 4.52
CA ASN A 464 23.02 -13.16 4.15
C ASN A 464 22.89 -11.71 4.64
N THR A 465 22.80 -10.74 3.73
CA THR A 465 22.75 -9.30 4.07
C THR A 465 21.43 -8.89 4.69
N ASN A 466 20.34 -9.66 4.48
CA ASN A 466 19.06 -9.38 5.13
C ASN A 466 19.14 -9.60 6.65
N THR A 467 19.90 -10.61 7.11
CA THR A 467 19.95 -11.06 8.52
C THR A 467 21.31 -10.87 9.19
N GLY A 468 22.36 -10.60 8.41
CA GLY A 468 23.76 -10.56 8.87
C GLY A 468 24.35 -11.93 9.22
N LYS A 469 23.61 -13.04 9.04
CA LYS A 469 24.04 -14.39 9.44
C LYS A 469 24.92 -15.05 8.39
N ILE A 470 25.80 -15.92 8.86
CA ILE A 470 26.70 -16.74 8.03
C ILE A 470 26.07 -18.11 7.78
N ILE A 471 26.16 -18.57 6.53
CA ILE A 471 25.65 -19.86 6.09
C ILE A 471 26.73 -20.55 5.29
N HIS A 472 27.08 -21.78 5.67
CA HIS A 472 28.01 -22.61 4.92
C HIS A 472 27.22 -23.50 3.95
N SER A 473 27.50 -23.36 2.65
CA SER A 473 26.95 -24.19 1.58
C SER A 473 28.01 -25.16 1.10
N THR A 474 27.81 -26.45 1.35
CA THR A 474 28.76 -27.50 1.01
C THR A 474 28.19 -28.43 -0.05
N PHE A 475 28.87 -28.57 -1.19
CA PHE A 475 28.40 -29.30 -2.37
C PHE A 475 29.57 -29.81 -3.23
N PRO A 476 29.35 -30.80 -4.10
CA PRO A 476 30.37 -31.25 -5.04
C PRO A 476 30.52 -30.29 -6.24
N VAL A 477 31.76 -30.05 -6.66
CA VAL A 477 32.15 -29.35 -7.90
C VAL A 477 32.80 -30.37 -8.83
N VAL A 478 32.46 -30.32 -10.11
CA VAL A 478 32.96 -31.20 -11.18
C VAL A 478 33.17 -30.34 -12.43
N ASP A 479 34.34 -30.45 -13.06
CA ASP A 479 34.71 -29.68 -14.25
C ASP A 479 34.59 -28.15 -14.02
N GLY A 480 34.90 -27.69 -12.80
CA GLY A 480 34.80 -26.28 -12.41
C GLY A 480 33.38 -25.75 -12.16
N GLU A 481 32.33 -26.57 -12.31
CA GLU A 481 30.94 -26.18 -12.04
C GLU A 481 30.36 -26.95 -10.84
N ALA A 482 29.35 -26.40 -10.17
CA ALA A 482 28.60 -27.13 -9.17
C ALA A 482 27.88 -28.33 -9.82
N ALA A 483 28.09 -29.53 -9.28
CA ALA A 483 27.46 -30.71 -9.84
C ALA A 483 25.93 -30.59 -9.73
N SER A 484 25.23 -30.79 -10.86
CA SER A 484 23.76 -30.74 -10.90
C SER A 484 23.11 -32.11 -10.73
N ASN A 485 23.83 -33.17 -11.10
CA ASN A 485 23.35 -34.56 -11.07
C ASN A 485 23.81 -35.30 -9.80
N GLY A 486 22.96 -36.17 -9.28
CA GLY A 486 23.22 -37.00 -8.11
C GLY A 486 22.03 -37.90 -7.77
N ASP A 487 22.13 -38.66 -6.69
CA ASP A 487 21.13 -39.64 -6.24
C ASP A 487 20.21 -39.11 -5.11
N PHE A 488 20.38 -37.85 -4.70
CA PHE A 488 19.63 -37.27 -3.60
C PHE A 488 18.31 -36.67 -4.07
N ALA A 489 17.20 -37.15 -3.50
CA ALA A 489 15.86 -36.61 -3.72
C ALA A 489 15.45 -35.65 -2.59
N ILE A 490 14.61 -34.67 -2.92
CA ILE A 490 13.91 -33.84 -1.93
C ILE A 490 12.42 -33.79 -2.29
N ASP A 491 11.56 -33.86 -1.29
CA ASP A 491 10.12 -33.82 -1.51
C ASP A 491 9.69 -32.46 -2.09
N GLY A 492 8.81 -32.51 -3.10
CA GLY A 492 8.37 -31.35 -3.87
C GLY A 492 9.23 -31.02 -5.11
N VAL A 493 10.27 -31.80 -5.41
CA VAL A 493 11.04 -31.70 -6.67
C VAL A 493 11.09 -33.07 -7.34
N ALA A 494 10.77 -33.14 -8.63
CA ALA A 494 10.84 -34.38 -9.39
C ALA A 494 12.30 -34.82 -9.64
N GLY A 495 12.57 -36.11 -9.47
CA GLY A 495 13.88 -36.73 -9.74
C GLY A 495 14.90 -36.55 -8.60
N THR A 496 16.17 -36.78 -8.94
CA THR A 496 17.30 -36.66 -8.02
C THR A 496 18.32 -35.65 -8.53
N ALA A 497 19.14 -35.11 -7.63
CA ALA A 497 20.20 -34.16 -7.95
C ALA A 497 21.35 -34.27 -6.94
N ALA A 498 22.43 -33.53 -7.17
CA ALA A 498 23.53 -33.48 -6.22
C ALA A 498 23.08 -32.91 -4.88
N LYS A 499 23.55 -33.54 -3.79
CA LYS A 499 23.25 -33.14 -2.43
C LYS A 499 24.04 -31.88 -2.05
N ILE A 500 23.32 -30.89 -1.53
CA ILE A 500 23.86 -29.65 -0.97
C ILE A 500 23.56 -29.64 0.52
N GLU A 501 24.57 -29.49 1.35
CA GLU A 501 24.44 -29.28 2.78
C GLU A 501 24.49 -27.79 3.09
N LEU A 502 23.44 -27.27 3.73
CA LEU A 502 23.40 -25.92 4.24
C LEU A 502 23.51 -25.96 5.76
N SER A 503 24.53 -25.32 6.31
CA SER A 503 24.70 -25.15 7.75
C SER A 503 24.63 -23.67 8.10
N PHE A 504 23.59 -23.29 8.83
CA PHE A 504 23.36 -21.93 9.29
C PHE A 504 24.09 -21.75 10.63
N VAL A 505 25.08 -20.85 10.66
CA VAL A 505 25.97 -20.63 11.81
C VAL A 505 25.35 -19.58 12.73
N ASN A 506 25.23 -19.91 14.02
CA ASN A 506 24.60 -19.09 15.06
C ASN A 506 23.27 -18.43 14.60
N PRO A 507 22.30 -19.23 14.13
CA PRO A 507 21.13 -18.72 13.40
C PRO A 507 20.09 -18.02 14.27
N ALA A 508 20.23 -18.10 15.60
CA ALA A 508 19.33 -17.47 16.56
C ALA A 508 19.39 -15.93 16.49
N GLY A 509 18.25 -15.28 16.71
CA GLY A 509 18.14 -13.81 16.76
C GLY A 509 18.49 -13.15 15.42
N SER A 510 18.00 -13.70 14.31
CA SER A 510 18.29 -13.19 12.96
C SER A 510 17.75 -11.79 12.69
N LYS A 511 16.73 -11.36 13.44
CA LYS A 511 16.11 -10.03 13.34
C LYS A 511 15.92 -9.34 14.68
N THR A 512 15.61 -10.12 15.70
CA THR A 512 15.28 -9.65 17.05
C THR A 512 16.48 -9.69 18.00
N GLY A 513 17.59 -10.31 17.59
CA GLY A 513 18.77 -10.51 18.41
C GLY A 513 18.65 -11.57 19.51
N LYS A 514 17.48 -12.21 19.67
CA LYS A 514 17.23 -13.24 20.71
C LYS A 514 16.67 -14.52 20.11
N LEU A 515 16.90 -15.66 20.75
CA LEU A 515 16.28 -16.92 20.35
C LEU A 515 14.77 -16.90 20.60
N LEU A 516 14.36 -16.49 21.81
CA LEU A 516 12.97 -16.32 22.24
C LEU A 516 12.71 -14.82 22.48
N PRO A 517 12.19 -14.07 21.50
CA PRO A 517 12.18 -12.61 21.55
C PRO A 517 11.21 -12.04 22.59
N THR A 518 10.13 -12.75 22.88
CA THR A 518 9.12 -12.39 23.90
C THR A 518 9.63 -12.59 25.33
N GLY A 519 10.71 -13.37 25.50
CA GLY A 519 11.22 -13.81 26.79
C GLY A 519 10.53 -15.05 27.35
N ASN A 520 9.43 -15.50 26.74
CA ASN A 520 8.68 -16.70 27.14
C ASN A 520 8.95 -17.86 26.17
N VAL A 521 8.84 -19.09 26.66
CA VAL A 521 8.86 -20.29 25.80
C VAL A 521 7.51 -20.46 25.09
N THR A 522 6.43 -20.16 25.80
CA THR A 522 5.06 -20.21 25.31
C THR A 522 4.31 -18.96 25.76
N ASP A 523 3.75 -18.26 24.79
CA ASP A 523 2.82 -17.14 24.92
C ASP A 523 1.39 -17.62 24.60
N THR A 524 0.40 -16.76 24.82
CA THR A 524 -1.00 -17.01 24.44
C THR A 524 -1.54 -15.83 23.67
N PHE A 525 -2.07 -16.06 22.47
CA PHE A 525 -2.76 -15.06 21.65
C PHE A 525 -4.13 -15.60 21.28
N GLU A 526 -5.21 -14.87 21.60
CA GLU A 526 -6.58 -15.30 21.28
C GLU A 526 -6.90 -16.71 21.78
N GLU A 527 -6.49 -17.02 23.02
CA GLU A 527 -6.63 -18.34 23.64
C GLU A 527 -5.82 -19.48 22.98
N VAL A 528 -5.05 -19.18 21.93
CA VAL A 528 -4.18 -20.12 21.24
C VAL A 528 -2.76 -20.03 21.81
N LYS A 529 -2.20 -21.18 22.21
CA LYS A 529 -0.80 -21.24 22.66
C LYS A 529 0.13 -21.05 21.48
N ALA A 530 1.17 -20.23 21.68
CA ALA A 530 2.13 -19.88 20.66
C ALA A 530 3.57 -19.91 21.20
N THR A 531 4.52 -20.42 20.42
CA THR A 531 5.95 -20.20 20.66
C THR A 531 6.47 -19.19 19.64
N CYS A 532 6.98 -18.06 20.13
CA CYS A 532 7.63 -17.03 19.32
C CYS A 532 9.14 -17.24 19.34
N ILE A 533 9.74 -17.57 18.19
CA ILE A 533 11.16 -17.92 18.09
C ILE A 533 11.79 -17.27 16.87
N ASP A 534 13.04 -16.82 16.97
CA ASP A 534 13.78 -16.21 15.86
C ASP A 534 15.02 -17.03 15.53
N VAL A 535 14.91 -17.87 14.49
CA VAL A 535 15.99 -18.70 13.95
C VAL A 535 15.94 -18.65 12.43
N GLY A 536 16.91 -17.99 11.80
CA GLY A 536 16.95 -17.74 10.36
C GLY A 536 15.91 -16.72 9.86
N ASN A 537 14.68 -16.77 10.37
CA ASN A 537 13.68 -15.70 10.36
C ASN A 537 12.81 -15.83 11.63
N PRO A 538 12.19 -14.75 12.12
CA PRO A 538 11.18 -14.83 13.17
C PRO A 538 9.96 -15.68 12.77
N CYS A 539 9.51 -16.52 13.69
CA CYS A 539 8.40 -17.46 13.50
C CYS A 539 7.47 -17.49 14.73
N VAL A 540 6.18 -17.68 14.49
CA VAL A 540 5.15 -17.96 15.49
C VAL A 540 4.62 -19.38 15.25
N PHE A 541 4.74 -20.25 16.25
CA PHE A 541 4.28 -21.64 16.16
C PHE A 541 3.09 -21.88 17.08
N ILE A 542 1.94 -22.23 16.50
CA ILE A 542 0.70 -22.41 17.23
C ILE A 542 0.19 -23.85 17.20
N GLN A 543 -0.58 -24.21 18.22
CA GLN A 543 -1.28 -25.48 18.26
C GLN A 543 -2.46 -25.50 17.28
N ALA A 544 -2.51 -26.48 16.38
CA ALA A 544 -3.68 -26.63 15.50
C ALA A 544 -4.95 -27.05 16.27
N GLU A 545 -4.78 -27.82 17.35
CA GLU A 545 -5.90 -28.28 18.20
C GLU A 545 -6.62 -27.13 18.91
N ASP A 546 -5.89 -26.08 19.34
CA ASP A 546 -6.46 -24.89 19.97
C ASP A 546 -7.38 -24.11 19.01
N LEU A 547 -7.20 -24.28 17.69
CA LEU A 547 -8.03 -23.69 16.64
C LEU A 547 -9.22 -24.59 16.22
N GLY A 548 -9.32 -25.81 16.76
CA GLY A 548 -10.36 -26.77 16.39
C GLY A 548 -10.28 -27.27 14.94
N ILE A 549 -9.11 -27.20 14.30
CA ILE A 549 -8.90 -27.64 12.92
C ILE A 549 -8.04 -28.91 12.85
N ASP A 550 -8.16 -29.65 11.76
CA ASP A 550 -7.28 -30.78 11.48
C ASP A 550 -5.85 -30.28 11.21
N GLY A 551 -4.89 -30.73 12.01
CA GLY A 551 -3.46 -30.43 11.86
C GLY A 551 -2.86 -30.85 10.51
N THR A 552 -3.55 -31.69 9.76
CA THR A 552 -3.13 -32.21 8.46
C THR A 552 -3.70 -31.45 7.27
N ILE A 553 -4.53 -30.42 7.51
CA ILE A 553 -5.20 -29.58 6.50
C ILE A 553 -4.27 -29.19 5.33
N LEU A 554 -4.75 -29.33 4.10
CA LEU A 554 -4.01 -29.00 2.88
C LEU A 554 -4.17 -27.52 2.50
N PRO A 555 -3.24 -26.95 1.70
CA PRO A 555 -3.29 -25.55 1.28
C PRO A 555 -4.64 -25.09 0.75
N ASP A 556 -5.22 -25.84 -0.19
CA ASP A 556 -6.48 -25.46 -0.83
C ASP A 556 -7.66 -25.51 0.17
N GLU A 557 -7.57 -26.33 1.22
CA GLU A 557 -8.57 -26.40 2.31
C GLU A 557 -8.41 -25.23 3.29
N VAL A 558 -7.18 -24.78 3.56
CA VAL A 558 -6.92 -23.54 4.32
C VAL A 558 -7.51 -22.33 3.57
N ASP A 559 -7.27 -22.26 2.26
CA ASP A 559 -7.79 -21.20 1.40
C ASP A 559 -9.32 -21.19 1.30
N ALA A 560 -9.96 -22.36 1.33
CA ALA A 560 -11.41 -22.49 1.34
C ALA A 560 -12.05 -22.21 2.72
N HIS A 561 -11.27 -22.17 3.81
CA HIS A 561 -11.81 -22.02 5.15
C HIS A 561 -12.26 -20.56 5.42
N PRO A 562 -13.51 -20.32 5.85
CA PRO A 562 -14.11 -18.98 5.88
C PRO A 562 -13.41 -17.97 6.80
N THR A 563 -12.84 -18.44 7.92
CA THR A 563 -12.27 -17.56 8.95
C THR A 563 -10.79 -17.79 9.24
N LEU A 564 -10.19 -18.87 8.75
CA LEU A 564 -8.90 -19.35 9.24
C LEU A 564 -7.78 -18.37 8.87
N HIS A 565 -7.77 -17.87 7.63
CA HIS A 565 -6.84 -16.83 7.19
C HIS A 565 -6.83 -15.60 8.08
N LYS A 566 -8.02 -15.11 8.46
CA LYS A 566 -8.15 -13.93 9.33
C LYS A 566 -7.59 -14.21 10.73
N THR A 567 -7.91 -15.35 11.32
CA THR A 567 -7.41 -15.75 12.64
C THR A 567 -5.89 -15.93 12.64
N LEU A 568 -5.35 -16.64 11.65
CA LEU A 568 -3.91 -16.86 11.53
C LEU A 568 -3.16 -15.54 11.33
N GLU A 569 -3.68 -14.63 10.49
CA GLU A 569 -3.05 -13.32 10.29
C GLU A 569 -3.11 -12.46 11.56
N SER A 570 -4.21 -12.48 12.30
CA SER A 570 -4.34 -11.78 13.59
C SER A 570 -3.29 -12.26 14.59
N ILE A 571 -3.15 -13.58 14.76
CA ILE A 571 -2.14 -14.17 15.65
C ILE A 571 -0.72 -13.82 15.19
N ARG A 572 -0.45 -13.86 13.88
CA ARG A 572 0.86 -13.51 13.31
C ARG A 572 1.25 -12.06 13.66
N ARG A 573 0.34 -11.11 13.49
CA ARG A 573 0.56 -9.68 13.77
C ARG A 573 0.78 -9.43 15.26
N LYS A 574 -0.02 -10.04 16.13
CA LYS A 574 0.18 -9.99 17.59
C LYS A 574 1.53 -10.58 18.01
N GLY A 575 1.91 -11.71 17.43
CA GLY A 575 3.23 -12.28 17.62
C GLY A 575 4.36 -11.35 17.15
N ALA A 576 4.17 -10.64 16.04
CA ALA A 576 5.15 -9.69 15.53
C ALA A 576 5.41 -8.53 16.51
N VAL A 577 4.33 -7.95 17.04
CA VAL A 577 4.40 -6.89 18.06
C VAL A 577 5.05 -7.42 19.34
N ALA A 578 4.64 -8.60 19.82
CA ALA A 578 5.22 -9.21 21.02
C ALA A 578 6.73 -9.51 20.88
N MET A 579 7.18 -9.86 19.67
CA MET A 579 8.59 -10.07 19.36
C MET A 579 9.40 -8.77 19.17
N GLY A 580 8.75 -7.61 19.19
CA GLY A 580 9.38 -6.30 18.95
C GLY A 580 9.80 -6.08 17.50
N ILE A 581 9.18 -6.77 16.54
CA ILE A 581 9.49 -6.63 15.10
C ILE A 581 8.88 -5.32 14.55
N CYS A 582 7.72 -4.93 15.05
CA CYS A 582 6.98 -3.73 14.67
C CYS A 582 6.35 -3.08 15.91
N LYS A 583 5.91 -1.83 15.79
CA LYS A 583 5.35 -1.03 16.90
C LYS A 583 3.91 -1.44 17.22
N ASP A 584 3.15 -1.77 16.20
CA ASP A 584 1.73 -2.09 16.25
C ASP A 584 1.40 -3.13 15.18
N GLU A 585 0.20 -3.70 15.24
CA GLU A 585 -0.21 -4.76 14.32
C GLU A 585 -0.23 -4.26 12.86
N ASP A 586 -0.60 -3.00 12.61
CA ASP A 586 -0.72 -2.40 11.26
C ASP A 586 0.64 -2.20 10.57
N SER A 587 1.72 -2.03 11.34
CA SER A 587 3.10 -1.94 10.85
C SER A 587 3.81 -3.28 10.70
N THR A 588 3.10 -4.42 10.78
CA THR A 588 3.70 -5.75 10.66
C THR A 588 4.20 -6.01 9.23
N PRO A 589 5.49 -6.36 9.01
CA PRO A 589 5.98 -6.73 7.69
C PRO A 589 5.27 -7.97 7.12
N ASP A 590 5.07 -8.03 5.80
CA ASP A 590 4.35 -9.14 5.15
C ASP A 590 5.13 -10.47 5.22
N SER A 591 6.46 -10.42 5.18
CA SER A 591 7.27 -11.64 5.17
C SER A 591 7.74 -12.14 6.54
N ILE A 592 7.71 -11.32 7.60
CA ILE A 592 8.08 -11.72 8.97
C ILE A 592 7.11 -11.17 10.03
N PRO A 593 6.85 -11.92 11.11
CA PRO A 593 7.23 -13.30 11.32
C PRO A 593 6.45 -14.24 10.39
N LYS A 594 6.99 -15.44 10.16
CA LYS A 594 6.22 -16.55 9.58
C LYS A 594 5.31 -17.14 10.64
N LEU A 595 4.17 -17.69 10.23
CA LEU A 595 3.31 -18.45 11.14
C LEU A 595 3.24 -19.90 10.67
N ALA A 596 3.28 -20.86 11.60
CA ALA A 596 2.98 -22.25 11.30
C ALA A 596 2.15 -22.91 12.40
N MET A 597 1.21 -23.74 11.96
CA MET A 597 0.44 -24.63 12.82
C MET A 597 1.24 -25.92 13.00
N VAL A 598 1.33 -26.40 14.24
CA VAL A 598 1.99 -27.65 14.60
C VAL A 598 1.00 -28.65 15.18
N SER A 599 1.25 -29.93 14.91
CA SER A 599 0.40 -31.02 15.38
C SER A 599 1.21 -32.29 15.55
N ARG A 600 0.70 -33.21 16.37
CA ARG A 600 1.33 -34.52 16.60
C ARG A 600 1.51 -35.28 15.29
N ARG A 601 2.52 -36.15 15.26
CA ARG A 601 2.73 -37.07 14.15
C ARG A 601 1.46 -37.90 13.88
N THR A 602 1.03 -37.93 12.62
CA THR A 602 -0.12 -38.72 12.17
C THR A 602 0.05 -39.10 10.70
N SER A 603 -0.53 -40.22 10.29
CA SER A 603 -0.58 -40.58 8.87
C SER A 603 -1.53 -39.63 8.15
N HIS A 604 -1.12 -39.06 7.01
CA HIS A 604 -1.89 -38.01 6.35
C HIS A 604 -1.69 -37.98 4.84
N LYS A 605 -2.66 -37.36 4.14
CA LYS A 605 -2.59 -37.16 2.69
C LYS A 605 -1.63 -36.01 2.33
N LEU A 606 -0.94 -36.17 1.22
CA LEU A 606 -0.12 -35.16 0.57
C LEU A 606 -0.89 -34.53 -0.59
N LEU A 607 -0.40 -33.40 -1.11
CA LEU A 607 -0.90 -32.77 -2.34
C LEU A 607 -0.84 -33.69 -3.56
N SER A 608 0.08 -34.68 -3.59
CA SER A 608 0.15 -35.70 -4.63
C SER A 608 -1.01 -36.72 -4.58
N GLY A 609 -1.79 -36.73 -3.49
CA GLY A 609 -2.79 -37.75 -3.18
C GLY A 609 -2.24 -38.97 -2.43
N GLU A 610 -0.92 -39.10 -2.32
CA GLU A 610 -0.27 -40.16 -1.54
C GLU A 610 -0.49 -39.97 -0.03
N VAL A 611 -0.41 -41.07 0.73
CA VAL A 611 -0.51 -41.04 2.19
C VAL A 611 0.86 -41.31 2.80
N ILE A 612 1.40 -40.32 3.49
CA ILE A 612 2.61 -40.49 4.29
C ILE A 612 2.27 -41.15 5.62
N GLN A 613 3.10 -42.10 6.04
CA GLN A 613 2.89 -42.81 7.31
C GLN A 613 3.39 -41.97 8.49
N GLY A 614 2.58 -41.85 9.53
CA GLY A 614 2.85 -40.98 10.68
C GLY A 614 4.11 -41.35 11.46
N ASN A 615 4.53 -42.62 11.41
CA ASN A 615 5.79 -43.08 12.02
C ASN A 615 7.05 -42.65 11.24
N THR A 616 6.89 -42.06 10.04
CA THR A 616 8.02 -41.56 9.24
C THR A 616 8.29 -40.06 9.42
N VAL A 617 7.54 -39.42 10.31
CA VAL A 617 7.68 -38.00 10.69
C VAL A 617 7.61 -37.87 12.21
N ASP A 618 8.20 -36.82 12.74
CA ASP A 618 8.21 -36.54 14.18
C ASP A 618 7.05 -35.63 14.59
N LEU A 619 6.55 -34.82 13.66
CA LEU A 619 5.39 -33.92 13.81
C LEU A 619 4.86 -33.48 12.44
N VAL A 620 3.66 -32.92 12.41
CA VAL A 620 3.04 -32.32 11.23
C VAL A 620 3.07 -30.81 11.35
N VAL A 621 3.40 -30.13 10.25
CA VAL A 621 3.53 -28.67 10.17
C VAL A 621 2.80 -28.15 8.94
N ARG A 622 2.04 -27.07 9.13
CA ARG A 622 1.39 -26.30 8.06
C ARG A 622 1.79 -24.83 8.20
N ALA A 623 2.63 -24.36 7.30
CA ALA A 623 3.21 -23.01 7.37
C ALA A 623 2.50 -22.05 6.41
N LEU A 624 2.41 -20.79 6.82
CA LEU A 624 1.98 -19.68 5.97
C LEU A 624 3.18 -18.81 5.63
N SER A 625 3.18 -18.25 4.43
CA SER A 625 4.16 -17.27 4.00
C SER A 625 3.47 -16.22 3.14
N VAL A 626 3.65 -14.94 3.50
CA VAL A 626 3.05 -13.78 2.81
C VAL A 626 1.53 -13.97 2.61
N GLY A 627 0.84 -14.34 3.68
CA GLY A 627 -0.62 -14.55 3.69
C GLY A 627 -1.13 -15.77 2.91
N GLN A 628 -0.26 -16.66 2.45
CA GLN A 628 -0.65 -17.83 1.65
C GLN A 628 -0.20 -19.14 2.31
N PRO A 629 -1.00 -20.22 2.26
CA PRO A 629 -0.60 -21.52 2.76
C PRO A 629 0.53 -22.06 1.90
N HIS A 630 1.65 -22.40 2.54
CA HIS A 630 2.82 -22.87 1.83
C HIS A 630 2.62 -24.33 1.40
N ARG A 631 2.83 -24.64 0.11
CA ARG A 631 2.61 -26.00 -0.44
C ARG A 631 3.62 -27.05 0.05
N ALA A 632 4.69 -26.63 0.72
CA ALA A 632 5.66 -27.49 1.43
C ALA A 632 5.96 -26.87 2.82
N VAL A 633 7.23 -26.60 3.15
CA VAL A 633 7.59 -25.75 4.31
C VAL A 633 8.80 -24.85 3.97
N PRO A 634 8.79 -23.55 4.34
CA PRO A 634 9.97 -22.70 4.19
C PRO A 634 11.14 -23.24 5.02
N ILE A 635 12.38 -23.23 4.48
CA ILE A 635 13.55 -23.73 5.23
C ILE A 635 13.73 -22.99 6.55
N THR A 636 13.56 -21.67 6.58
CA THR A 636 13.73 -20.89 7.83
C THR A 636 12.72 -21.32 8.89
N VAL A 637 11.49 -21.66 8.49
CA VAL A 637 10.48 -22.26 9.39
C VAL A 637 10.96 -23.63 9.87
N ALA A 638 11.45 -24.49 8.97
CA ALA A 638 11.93 -25.81 9.34
C ALA A 638 13.12 -25.77 10.34
N LEU A 639 14.07 -24.84 10.16
CA LEU A 639 15.19 -24.64 11.09
C LEU A 639 14.70 -24.14 12.46
N ALA A 640 13.75 -23.20 12.47
CA ALA A 640 13.13 -22.73 13.70
C ALA A 640 12.35 -23.83 14.43
N ILE A 641 11.72 -24.75 13.69
CA ILE A 641 11.07 -25.94 14.27
C ILE A 641 12.11 -26.90 14.86
N ALA A 642 13.23 -27.13 14.18
CA ALA A 642 14.32 -27.94 14.74
C ALA A 642 14.87 -27.35 16.04
N ALA A 643 15.01 -26.03 16.12
CA ALA A 643 15.41 -25.35 17.34
C ALA A 643 14.33 -25.48 18.44
N ALA A 644 13.08 -25.11 18.13
CA ALA A 644 11.97 -25.14 19.08
C ALA A 644 11.67 -26.55 19.61
N ALA A 645 11.84 -27.59 18.79
CA ALA A 645 11.70 -28.97 19.22
C ALA A 645 12.68 -29.38 20.32
N ASN A 646 13.78 -28.66 20.53
CA ASN A 646 14.73 -28.89 21.62
C ASN A 646 14.52 -27.94 22.81
N ILE A 647 13.46 -27.13 22.79
CA ILE A 647 13.08 -26.21 23.88
C ILE A 647 11.87 -26.80 24.60
N GLU A 648 12.11 -27.37 25.78
CA GLU A 648 11.06 -27.94 26.63
C GLU A 648 9.97 -26.90 26.94
N GLY A 649 8.71 -27.29 26.81
CA GLY A 649 7.55 -26.44 27.04
C GLY A 649 7.08 -25.64 25.81
N SER A 650 7.83 -25.64 24.71
CA SER A 650 7.38 -25.00 23.46
C SER A 650 6.23 -25.77 22.80
N THR A 651 5.42 -25.09 21.98
CA THR A 651 4.33 -25.73 21.20
C THR A 651 4.87 -26.81 20.27
N VAL A 652 6.07 -26.61 19.73
CA VAL A 652 6.75 -27.58 18.87
C VAL A 652 7.20 -28.81 19.65
N HIS A 653 7.89 -28.62 20.79
CA HIS A 653 8.33 -29.72 21.64
C HIS A 653 7.14 -30.56 22.14
N ALA A 654 6.01 -29.93 22.44
CA ALA A 654 4.79 -30.63 22.88
C ALA A 654 4.18 -31.55 21.81
N ASN A 655 4.49 -31.35 20.52
CA ASN A 655 3.98 -32.16 19.41
C ASN A 655 5.03 -33.07 18.79
N ALA A 656 6.31 -32.76 18.99
CA ALA A 656 7.42 -33.54 18.46
C ALA A 656 7.49 -34.92 19.15
N SER A 657 7.75 -35.96 18.36
CA SER A 657 8.01 -37.28 18.89
C SER A 657 9.25 -37.31 19.77
N SER A 658 9.19 -38.08 20.87
CA SER A 658 10.34 -38.47 21.67
C SER A 658 11.23 -39.49 20.95
N GLU A 659 10.68 -40.24 19.98
CA GLU A 659 11.37 -41.27 19.20
C GLU A 659 11.84 -40.70 17.86
N ARG A 660 12.83 -39.80 17.91
CA ARG A 660 13.35 -39.16 16.71
C ARG A 660 14.19 -40.13 15.89
N ALA A 661 13.95 -40.19 14.59
CA ALA A 661 14.69 -41.07 13.67
C ALA A 661 16.18 -40.67 13.54
N VAL A 662 16.51 -39.41 13.84
CA VAL A 662 17.87 -38.87 13.72
C VAL A 662 18.23 -38.14 15.02
N PRO A 663 19.36 -38.49 15.68
CA PRO A 663 19.87 -37.74 16.83
C PRO A 663 20.08 -36.26 16.45
N ASP A 664 19.64 -35.34 17.31
CA ASP A 664 19.69 -33.88 17.09
C ASP A 664 18.95 -33.37 15.84
N GLY A 665 18.13 -34.22 15.20
CA GLY A 665 17.33 -33.91 14.02
C GLY A 665 15.84 -34.05 14.25
N ILE A 666 15.05 -33.38 13.42
CA ILE A 666 13.59 -33.55 13.36
C ILE A 666 13.13 -33.70 11.92
N THR A 667 12.22 -34.65 11.71
CA THR A 667 11.58 -34.95 10.43
C THR A 667 10.19 -34.36 10.41
N ILE A 668 10.02 -33.27 9.68
CA ILE A 668 8.78 -32.51 9.62
C ILE A 668 7.92 -33.03 8.47
N GLY A 669 6.68 -33.44 8.73
CA GLY A 669 5.66 -33.71 7.71
C GLY A 669 4.97 -32.43 7.25
N HIS A 670 5.05 -32.11 5.97
CA HIS A 670 4.42 -30.95 5.33
C HIS A 670 3.51 -31.38 4.17
N SER A 671 2.79 -30.44 3.54
CA SER A 671 1.74 -30.75 2.55
C SER A 671 2.21 -31.47 1.27
N SER A 672 3.52 -31.62 1.05
CA SER A 672 4.11 -32.27 -0.14
C SER A 672 5.03 -33.45 0.22
N GLY A 673 5.17 -33.82 1.50
CA GLY A 673 6.07 -34.88 1.93
C GLY A 673 6.68 -34.58 3.30
N LYS A 674 7.96 -34.85 3.45
CA LYS A 674 8.72 -34.66 4.68
C LYS A 674 10.08 -34.01 4.44
N ILE A 675 10.61 -33.42 5.51
CA ILE A 675 11.88 -32.73 5.47
C ILE A 675 12.65 -32.97 6.75
N MET A 676 13.90 -33.40 6.62
CA MET A 676 14.80 -33.59 7.75
C MET A 676 15.64 -32.33 7.95
N VAL A 677 15.70 -31.86 9.18
CA VAL A 677 16.49 -30.69 9.62
C VAL A 677 17.15 -31.00 10.96
N GLY A 678 18.37 -30.50 11.14
CA GLY A 678 19.14 -30.64 12.38
C GLY A 678 19.27 -29.32 13.12
N ALA A 679 19.34 -29.37 14.46
CA ALA A 679 19.66 -28.23 15.30
C ALA A 679 20.64 -28.66 16.40
N LYS A 680 21.82 -28.02 16.43
CA LYS A 680 22.89 -28.35 17.36
C LYS A 680 23.05 -27.24 18.41
N PHE A 681 22.85 -27.62 19.66
CA PHE A 681 23.08 -26.77 20.81
C PHE A 681 24.45 -27.06 21.43
N ASP A 682 25.10 -26.06 22.03
CA ASP A 682 26.29 -26.27 22.84
C ASP A 682 25.92 -26.69 24.28
N GLY A 683 26.94 -26.99 25.10
CA GLY A 683 26.74 -27.37 26.51
C GLY A 683 26.17 -26.25 27.39
N LYS A 684 25.98 -25.04 26.87
CA LYS A 684 25.34 -23.90 27.55
C LYS A 684 23.91 -23.67 27.05
N GLY A 685 23.38 -24.53 26.17
CA GLY A 685 22.04 -24.39 25.61
C GLY A 685 21.92 -23.34 24.52
N SER A 686 23.02 -22.89 23.92
CA SER A 686 23.01 -21.95 22.80
C SER A 686 22.97 -22.67 21.45
N LEU A 687 22.08 -22.25 20.55
CA LEU A 687 21.97 -22.82 19.20
C LEU A 687 23.16 -22.40 18.33
N THR A 688 24.08 -23.33 18.09
CA THR A 688 25.32 -23.06 17.33
C THR A 688 25.15 -23.26 15.83
N HIS A 689 24.41 -24.30 15.43
CA HIS A 689 24.22 -24.66 14.03
C HIS A 689 22.81 -25.17 13.79
N ALA A 690 22.22 -24.83 12.64
CA ALA A 690 21.05 -25.52 12.12
C ALA A 690 21.35 -26.00 10.70
N THR A 691 21.17 -27.30 10.45
CA THR A 691 21.65 -27.95 9.23
C THR A 691 20.49 -28.53 8.43
N VAL A 692 20.57 -28.46 7.11
CA VAL A 692 19.56 -28.98 6.20
C VAL A 692 20.17 -29.40 4.87
N PHE A 693 19.59 -30.44 4.25
CA PHE A 693 20.03 -30.95 2.96
C PHE A 693 19.08 -30.55 1.84
N ARG A 694 19.62 -30.03 0.74
CA ARG A 694 18.88 -29.51 -0.42
C ARG A 694 19.56 -29.89 -1.72
N THR A 695 18.94 -29.42 -2.81
CA THR A 695 19.48 -29.50 -4.16
C THR A 695 19.26 -28.16 -4.84
N ALA A 696 20.07 -27.84 -5.84
CA ALA A 696 19.90 -26.66 -6.68
C ALA A 696 20.24 -26.98 -8.14
N ARG A 697 19.78 -26.15 -9.07
CA ARG A 697 20.08 -26.30 -10.50
C ARG A 697 19.96 -24.96 -11.23
N ARG A 698 20.99 -24.62 -12.02
CA ARG A 698 20.92 -23.56 -13.04
C ARG A 698 19.94 -23.95 -14.14
N LEU A 699 18.93 -23.12 -14.40
CA LEU A 699 17.90 -23.38 -15.41
C LEU A 699 18.13 -22.57 -16.68
N MET A 700 18.62 -21.33 -16.53
CA MET A 700 18.96 -20.43 -17.64
C MET A 700 20.08 -19.49 -17.19
N ASP A 701 20.89 -19.05 -18.14
CA ASP A 701 21.89 -17.99 -17.95
C ASP A 701 21.89 -17.09 -19.19
N GLY A 702 21.96 -15.77 -19.01
CA GLY A 702 21.92 -14.84 -20.13
C GLY A 702 21.47 -13.43 -19.74
N LEU A 703 20.64 -12.82 -20.59
CA LEU A 703 20.10 -11.49 -20.39
C LEU A 703 18.61 -11.57 -20.02
N VAL A 704 18.20 -10.86 -18.96
CA VAL A 704 16.80 -10.60 -18.66
C VAL A 704 16.40 -9.25 -19.22
N TYR A 705 15.19 -9.15 -19.77
CA TYR A 705 14.65 -7.95 -20.40
C TYR A 705 13.42 -7.46 -19.64
N TRP A 706 13.24 -6.14 -19.58
CA TRP A 706 12.03 -5.51 -19.02
C TRP A 706 11.73 -4.18 -19.72
N LYS A 707 10.53 -3.65 -19.50
CA LYS A 707 10.05 -2.40 -20.11
C LYS A 707 10.50 -1.19 -19.31
#